data_AF-A0A8T4TBD8-F1
#
_entry.id   AF-A0A8T4TBD8-F1
#
_cell.length_a   1.000
_cell.length_b   1.000
_cell.length_c   1.000
_cell.angle_alpha   90.00
_cell.angle_beta   90.00
_cell.angle_gamma   90.00
#
_symmetry.space_group_name_H-M   'P 1'
#
loop_
_entity.id
_entity.type
_entity.pdbx_description
1 polymer ?
#
loop_
_entity_poly.entity_id
_entity_poly.type
_entity_poly.pdbx_seq_one_letter_code
_entity_poly.pdbx_strand_id
1 'polypeptide(L)'
;MISIIGGGPSGNYLAYLLAKEGSKVNLYEEHDKIGKPIQCTGLLTDSINSFVKIKKEFLVNTLDKARLFGPDGDYTDIKIRKNFVVDRHKFDSHIAEMAVNEGAKFFLNHKFLDCKIKDKITARFKTSKGIKELETDYLIGADGPRSSVGRSVGLVTDKRKYIIALQARMSLKDLNCEKDTFEAFMEKRGFGWVVPENDEIARVGIATAGKNANDYFKDFLKQRCPNKKIVEYQSGLVPIYTPEMKCQKNNVFLVGDAACQVKLSSLDYGEPVLIKKNGFIMTVRIGELVDEEIKKNRKNVIKEGSIDIVKPKDILSYTPDYKSKNFRFYKTNSLIRHPSEEDIYEIIIDRGYRIKVTGEHSVMCVSEDSFTPKKVKDLKIKEDHLLVNFNLPKGNFTDNINIIEWILEEKPDLVENIIILGGKNLLYKKAEDVERKKRRTYWYNDRIPLSLFLSKGIIPNDVKLIYKKKFGREIKIKNIIDLSPELFRLFGYYAAEGTSNGRDVRLCFGKDDLMKGIVDDAINCAKKVFGIEPNKLHKKLNPKTNKDSSYYVIFGGKIVYNLFKNILKSGDKAHNKEVPYIVFNVNNNLKMEFLKAYLLGDGHARFRMPKKRKNWSSDIMAATVSRKLLSDLVLLSFQLDLSPTVQYQKAREHELYGKKIKSKYTYLLSYSKKNDLNKLSDIFGSKKSLLLKYLDKIKEKSIAGLPITLLPDIIEKHKDLFRKEFGQYSHYKTLSYKLLEKIFSKINDNTERIKFMNNLIINRVLVLPIKKINKIKPTSKYVYDLEVNDTNMFVGGVAPIIVHNTHGGIILGMLGAEEVKNSITNNDSYDRRWKKRIGKDLFYSWLMWKVFKKFNDKDYNKLIKDFKNPKIREILGRYNRDFPSQFIFKILYKKPSLIKYGFKLFSRQ
;
A
#
# COMPACT_ATOMS: atom_id res chain seq x y z
N MET A 1 28.48 -39.43 -17.48
CA MET A 1 29.24 -38.65 -16.48
C MET A 1 28.53 -37.32 -16.28
N ILE A 2 28.35 -36.92 -15.03
CA ILE A 2 27.69 -35.66 -14.66
C ILE A 2 28.68 -34.81 -13.88
N SER A 3 28.85 -33.55 -14.27
CA SER A 3 29.74 -32.61 -13.61
C SER A 3 28.92 -31.52 -12.91
N ILE A 4 28.99 -31.48 -11.59
CA ILE A 4 28.36 -30.44 -10.76
C ILE A 4 29.44 -29.41 -10.41
N ILE A 5 29.15 -28.13 -10.65
CA ILE A 5 30.06 -27.03 -10.32
C ILE A 5 29.48 -26.32 -9.09
N GLY A 6 30.27 -26.20 -8.02
CA GLY A 6 29.88 -25.60 -6.75
C GLY A 6 29.46 -26.62 -5.69
N GLY A 7 30.26 -26.76 -4.64
CA GLY A 7 30.10 -27.65 -3.50
C GLY A 7 29.19 -27.12 -2.39
N GLY A 8 28.17 -26.35 -2.77
CA GLY A 8 27.13 -25.85 -1.87
C GLY A 8 26.03 -26.88 -1.59
N PRO A 9 25.05 -26.58 -0.72
CA PRO A 9 24.09 -27.57 -0.23
C PRO A 9 23.18 -28.15 -1.33
N SER A 10 22.81 -27.36 -2.34
CA SER A 10 22.11 -27.87 -3.54
C SER A 10 23.00 -28.74 -4.43
N GLY A 11 24.30 -28.42 -4.53
CA GLY A 11 25.26 -29.16 -5.35
C GLY A 11 25.60 -30.51 -4.73
N ASN A 12 25.95 -30.53 -3.44
CA ASN A 12 26.29 -31.75 -2.72
C ASN A 12 25.06 -32.68 -2.60
N TYR A 13 23.87 -32.12 -2.33
CA TYR A 13 22.66 -32.93 -2.24
C TYR A 13 22.25 -33.53 -3.59
N LEU A 14 22.46 -32.78 -4.69
CA LEU A 14 22.30 -33.30 -6.03
C LEU A 14 23.33 -34.38 -6.37
N ALA A 15 24.59 -34.20 -5.95
CA ALA A 15 25.64 -35.20 -6.13
C ALA A 15 25.27 -36.52 -5.41
N TYR A 16 24.77 -36.42 -4.17
CA TYR A 16 24.24 -37.56 -3.41
C TYR A 16 23.07 -38.23 -4.13
N LEU A 17 22.04 -37.47 -4.53
CA LEU A 17 20.86 -38.04 -5.21
C LEU A 17 21.20 -38.76 -6.51
N LEU A 18 22.15 -38.25 -7.29
CA LEU A 18 22.57 -38.85 -8.56
C LEU A 18 23.50 -40.04 -8.37
N ALA A 19 24.48 -39.95 -7.46
CA ALA A 19 25.40 -41.04 -7.17
C ALA A 19 24.67 -42.25 -6.55
N LYS A 20 23.68 -42.00 -5.68
CA LYS A 20 22.76 -43.02 -5.14
C LYS A 20 21.90 -43.72 -6.22
N GLU A 21 21.64 -43.06 -7.35
CA GLU A 21 21.03 -43.69 -8.54
C GLU A 21 22.09 -44.29 -9.50
N GLY A 22 23.31 -44.56 -9.01
CA GLY A 22 24.40 -45.18 -9.79
C GLY A 22 25.07 -44.26 -10.80
N SER A 23 24.77 -42.95 -10.82
CA SER A 23 25.37 -42.03 -11.79
C SER A 23 26.82 -41.72 -11.46
N LYS A 24 27.70 -41.78 -12.46
CA LYS A 24 29.10 -41.32 -12.36
C LYS A 24 29.18 -39.79 -12.24
N VAL A 25 29.13 -39.30 -11.00
CA VAL A 25 29.16 -37.87 -10.63
C VAL A 25 30.58 -37.41 -10.27
N ASN A 26 30.99 -36.29 -10.86
CA ASN A 26 32.10 -35.47 -10.38
C ASN A 26 31.55 -34.14 -9.84
N LEU A 27 32.00 -33.68 -8.68
CA LEU A 27 31.74 -32.33 -8.17
C LEU A 27 33.03 -31.52 -8.12
N TYR A 28 32.99 -30.29 -8.61
CA TYR A 28 34.13 -29.37 -8.62
C TYR A 28 33.84 -28.16 -7.74
N GLU A 29 34.72 -27.88 -6.80
CA GLU A 29 34.67 -26.73 -5.89
C GLU A 29 35.89 -25.83 -6.16
N GLU A 30 35.68 -24.51 -6.21
CA GLU A 30 36.76 -23.56 -6.49
C GLU A 30 37.69 -23.33 -5.29
N HIS A 31 37.19 -23.59 -4.08
CA HIS A 31 37.92 -23.48 -2.81
C HIS A 31 38.62 -24.79 -2.42
N ASP A 32 39.49 -24.72 -1.41
CA ASP A 32 40.26 -25.86 -0.89
C ASP A 32 39.45 -26.77 0.05
N LYS A 33 38.28 -26.33 0.51
CA LYS A 33 37.40 -27.03 1.47
C LYS A 33 35.92 -26.79 1.16
N ILE A 34 35.13 -27.86 1.16
CA ILE A 34 33.66 -27.80 0.97
C ILE A 34 33.00 -26.94 2.05
N GLY A 35 31.97 -26.17 1.69
CA GLY A 35 31.24 -25.30 2.61
C GLY A 35 32.04 -24.11 3.15
N LYS A 36 33.24 -23.83 2.61
CA LYS A 36 34.02 -22.61 2.88
C LYS A 36 34.24 -21.83 1.57
N PRO A 37 34.19 -20.49 1.58
CA PRO A 37 33.80 -19.62 2.70
C PRO A 37 32.30 -19.76 3.06
N ILE A 38 31.95 -19.49 4.31
CA ILE A 38 30.55 -19.54 4.75
C ILE A 38 29.83 -18.27 4.28
N GLN A 39 28.95 -18.41 3.28
CA GLN A 39 28.26 -17.28 2.63
C GLN A 39 26.80 -17.06 3.10
N CYS A 40 26.34 -17.77 4.13
CA CYS A 40 24.96 -17.71 4.60
C CYS A 40 24.86 -18.06 6.10
N THR A 41 23.87 -17.47 6.78
CA THR A 41 23.59 -17.60 8.23
C THR A 41 23.48 -19.05 8.74
N GLY A 42 23.16 -20.01 7.87
CA GLY A 42 23.06 -21.42 8.26
C GLY A 42 21.83 -21.73 9.13
N LEU A 43 20.79 -20.89 9.04
CA LEU A 43 19.52 -21.08 9.75
C LEU A 43 18.53 -21.82 8.85
N LEU A 44 18.34 -23.11 9.10
CA LEU A 44 17.48 -24.00 8.32
C LEU A 44 16.14 -24.22 9.05
N THR A 45 15.08 -24.53 8.29
CA THR A 45 13.77 -24.87 8.84
C THR A 45 13.60 -26.38 8.98
N ASP A 46 12.57 -26.81 9.69
CA ASP A 46 12.34 -28.22 10.00
C ASP A 46 12.18 -29.13 8.76
N SER A 47 11.68 -28.57 7.64
CA SER A 47 11.63 -29.21 6.32
C SER A 47 12.98 -29.71 5.80
N ILE A 48 14.12 -29.28 6.36
CA ILE A 48 15.42 -29.84 5.97
C ILE A 48 15.51 -31.36 6.19
N ASN A 49 14.81 -31.89 7.20
CA ASN A 49 14.81 -33.33 7.52
C ASN A 49 14.12 -34.20 6.47
N SER A 50 13.39 -33.61 5.51
CA SER A 50 12.89 -34.32 4.33
C SER A 50 13.99 -34.63 3.29
N PHE A 51 15.15 -33.97 3.40
CA PHE A 51 16.29 -34.13 2.50
C PHE A 51 17.50 -34.75 3.21
N VAL A 52 17.85 -34.21 4.39
CA VAL A 52 19.04 -34.57 5.17
C VAL A 52 18.68 -34.54 6.66
N LYS A 53 18.84 -35.67 7.36
CA LYS A 53 18.57 -35.78 8.80
C LYS A 53 19.62 -35.01 9.60
N ILE A 54 19.20 -34.09 10.46
CA ILE A 54 20.12 -33.30 11.28
C ILE A 54 20.79 -34.18 12.36
N LYS A 55 22.13 -34.20 12.40
CA LYS A 55 22.96 -34.89 13.41
C LYS A 55 23.56 -33.92 14.43
N LYS A 56 24.00 -34.42 15.58
CA LYS A 56 24.73 -33.64 16.60
C LYS A 56 26.06 -33.07 16.09
N GLU A 57 26.78 -33.76 15.20
CA GLU A 57 28.12 -33.34 14.72
C GLU A 57 28.17 -31.93 14.10
N PHE A 58 27.09 -31.52 13.43
CA PHE A 58 26.98 -30.24 12.71
C PHE A 58 25.80 -29.37 13.16
N LEU A 59 24.93 -29.88 14.05
CA LEU A 59 23.94 -29.08 14.75
C LEU A 59 24.63 -28.22 15.80
N VAL A 60 24.84 -26.95 15.46
CA VAL A 60 25.42 -25.96 16.39
C VAL A 60 24.39 -25.54 17.42
N ASN A 61 23.16 -25.22 16.99
CA ASN A 61 22.10 -24.78 17.90
C ASN A 61 20.70 -25.12 17.38
N THR A 62 19.74 -25.26 18.29
CA THR A 62 18.32 -25.44 17.98
C THR A 62 17.55 -24.19 18.40
N LEU A 63 16.79 -23.60 17.48
CA LEU A 63 15.97 -22.43 17.77
C LEU A 63 14.50 -22.80 17.54
N ASP A 64 13.72 -22.86 18.62
CA ASP A 64 12.25 -22.98 18.56
C ASP A 64 11.54 -21.64 18.81
N LYS A 65 12.32 -20.56 18.92
CA LYS A 65 11.86 -19.17 19.03
C LYS A 65 12.47 -18.30 17.92
N ALA A 66 11.66 -17.44 17.31
CA ALA A 66 12.09 -16.44 16.33
C ALA A 66 11.71 -15.04 16.83
N ARG A 67 12.71 -14.30 17.31
CA ARG A 67 12.62 -12.93 17.82
C ARG A 67 12.79 -11.93 16.70
N LEU A 68 11.72 -11.60 16.00
CA LEU A 68 11.82 -10.62 14.93
C LEU A 68 12.01 -9.22 15.59
N PHE A 69 12.90 -8.35 15.07
CA PHE A 69 13.31 -7.05 15.66
C PHE A 69 13.08 -5.82 14.80
N GLY A 70 12.65 -4.73 15.44
CA GLY A 70 12.45 -3.41 14.87
C GLY A 70 13.66 -2.47 14.99
N PRO A 71 13.77 -1.47 14.11
CA PRO A 71 14.69 -0.34 14.22
C PRO A 71 14.52 0.55 15.45
N ASP A 72 13.37 0.50 16.14
CA ASP A 72 13.22 1.08 17.49
C ASP A 72 13.64 0.11 18.61
N GLY A 73 14.24 -1.03 18.28
CA GLY A 73 14.74 -2.04 19.22
C GLY A 73 13.67 -2.96 19.80
N ASP A 74 12.37 -2.68 19.63
CA ASP A 74 11.31 -3.58 20.10
C ASP A 74 11.24 -4.84 19.22
N TYR A 75 10.84 -5.96 19.83
CA TYR A 75 10.91 -7.28 19.21
C TYR A 75 9.69 -8.16 19.53
N THR A 76 9.53 -9.24 18.76
CA THR A 76 8.52 -10.27 19.05
C THR A 76 9.08 -11.68 18.99
N ASP A 77 8.80 -12.47 20.01
CA ASP A 77 9.03 -13.90 19.98
C ASP A 77 7.88 -14.65 19.29
N ILE A 78 8.18 -15.37 18.21
CA ILE A 78 7.29 -16.38 17.63
C ILE A 78 7.82 -17.75 18.05
N LYS A 79 7.01 -18.55 18.74
CA LYS A 79 7.33 -19.98 18.88
C LYS A 79 7.16 -20.65 17.51
N ILE A 80 8.26 -21.11 16.95
CA ILE A 80 8.38 -21.69 15.61
C ILE A 80 8.50 -23.21 15.66
N ARG A 81 8.22 -23.88 14.55
CA ARG A 81 8.74 -25.24 14.32
C ARG A 81 10.27 -25.19 14.33
N LYS A 82 10.86 -26.28 14.84
CA LYS A 82 12.27 -26.41 15.21
C LYS A 82 13.21 -26.01 14.05
N ASN A 83 13.77 -24.81 14.13
CA ASN A 83 14.84 -24.40 13.22
C ASN A 83 16.18 -24.93 13.73
N PHE A 84 17.11 -25.15 12.80
CA PHE A 84 18.45 -25.63 13.09
C PHE A 84 19.47 -24.58 12.65
N VAL A 85 20.34 -24.16 13.56
CA VAL A 85 21.60 -23.47 13.24
C VAL A 85 22.64 -24.55 13.03
N VAL A 86 23.17 -24.64 11.82
CA VAL A 86 24.22 -25.61 11.49
C VAL A 86 25.57 -24.94 11.33
N ASP A 87 26.64 -25.65 11.65
CA ASP A 87 27.96 -25.35 11.09
C ASP A 87 27.88 -25.61 9.59
N ARG A 88 28.00 -24.56 8.77
CA ARG A 88 27.82 -24.68 7.31
C ARG A 88 28.99 -25.39 6.62
N HIS A 89 30.18 -25.39 7.21
CA HIS A 89 31.27 -26.22 6.70
C HIS A 89 30.97 -27.70 6.97
N LYS A 90 30.63 -28.07 8.22
CA LYS A 90 30.33 -29.47 8.55
C LYS A 90 29.03 -29.98 7.93
N PHE A 91 28.00 -29.14 7.78
CA PHE A 91 26.73 -29.52 7.16
C PHE A 91 26.91 -29.76 5.65
N ASP A 92 27.54 -28.83 4.93
CA ASP A 92 27.80 -29.00 3.50
C ASP A 92 28.76 -30.18 3.28
N SER A 93 29.79 -30.32 4.13
CA SER A 93 30.72 -31.47 4.09
C SER A 93 30.02 -32.79 4.40
N HIS A 94 29.06 -32.84 5.33
CA HIS A 94 28.33 -34.07 5.60
C HIS A 94 27.47 -34.52 4.41
N ILE A 95 26.89 -33.57 3.67
CA ILE A 95 26.17 -33.89 2.42
C ILE A 95 27.17 -34.32 1.32
N ALA A 96 28.40 -33.77 1.32
CA ALA A 96 29.46 -34.25 0.45
C ALA A 96 29.95 -35.66 0.82
N GLU A 97 30.10 -35.98 2.11
CA GLU A 97 30.38 -37.33 2.62
C GLU A 97 29.28 -38.30 2.19
N MET A 98 28.00 -37.93 2.34
CA MET A 98 26.88 -38.72 1.83
C MET A 98 27.04 -38.98 0.32
N ALA A 99 27.43 -37.99 -0.47
CA ALA A 99 27.65 -38.16 -1.91
C ALA A 99 28.88 -39.03 -2.23
N VAL A 100 29.99 -38.87 -1.50
CA VAL A 100 31.23 -39.66 -1.66
C VAL A 100 31.00 -41.12 -1.28
N ASN A 101 30.23 -41.40 -0.23
CA ASN A 101 29.88 -42.74 0.20
C ASN A 101 28.98 -43.48 -0.83
N GLU A 102 28.20 -42.74 -1.62
CA GLU A 102 27.44 -43.26 -2.77
C GLU A 102 28.27 -43.23 -4.08
N GLY A 103 29.56 -42.84 -4.03
CA GLY A 103 30.52 -42.94 -5.14
C GLY A 103 30.84 -41.64 -5.91
N ALA A 104 30.32 -40.48 -5.52
CA ALA A 104 30.63 -39.20 -6.16
C ALA A 104 32.09 -38.76 -5.91
N LYS A 105 32.78 -38.23 -6.94
CA LYS A 105 34.17 -37.78 -6.83
C LYS A 105 34.27 -36.26 -6.69
N PHE A 106 34.93 -35.78 -5.64
CA PHE A 106 35.06 -34.36 -5.32
C PHE A 106 36.44 -33.81 -5.71
N PHE A 107 36.47 -32.64 -6.34
CA PHE A 107 37.66 -31.97 -6.86
C PHE A 107 37.73 -30.55 -6.32
N LEU A 108 38.58 -30.34 -5.32
CA LEU A 108 38.78 -29.05 -4.65
C LEU A 108 39.86 -28.23 -5.37
N ASN A 109 39.89 -26.90 -5.17
CA ASN A 109 40.74 -25.96 -5.91
C ASN A 109 40.55 -26.01 -7.45
N HIS A 110 39.34 -26.28 -7.93
CA HIS A 110 38.97 -26.36 -9.34
C HIS A 110 37.98 -25.24 -9.71
N LYS A 111 38.49 -24.04 -9.98
CA LYS A 111 37.68 -22.87 -10.36
C LYS A 111 37.22 -22.98 -11.81
N PHE A 112 35.94 -23.24 -12.03
CA PHE A 112 35.34 -23.21 -13.38
C PHE A 112 35.51 -21.84 -14.04
N LEU A 113 35.90 -21.85 -15.32
CA LEU A 113 36.12 -20.66 -16.15
C LEU A 113 34.95 -20.49 -17.13
N ASP A 114 34.83 -21.43 -18.07
CA ASP A 114 33.80 -21.49 -19.09
C ASP A 114 33.58 -22.94 -19.58
N CYS A 115 32.63 -23.13 -20.48
CA CYS A 115 32.45 -24.40 -21.19
C CYS A 115 32.16 -24.19 -22.68
N LYS A 116 32.60 -25.14 -23.50
CA LYS A 116 32.21 -25.27 -24.91
C LYS A 116 31.23 -26.44 -25.03
N ILE A 117 30.22 -26.29 -25.88
CA ILE A 117 29.26 -27.35 -26.19
C ILE A 117 29.50 -27.74 -27.66
N LYS A 118 29.93 -28.98 -27.86
CA LYS A 118 29.89 -29.70 -29.14
C LYS A 118 28.99 -30.93 -28.92
N ASP A 119 29.43 -32.10 -29.36
CA ASP A 119 28.82 -33.41 -29.14
C ASP A 119 28.83 -33.79 -27.65
N LYS A 120 29.84 -33.31 -26.91
CA LYS A 120 29.90 -33.28 -25.44
C LYS A 120 30.16 -31.86 -24.92
N ILE A 121 30.03 -31.69 -23.61
CA ILE A 121 30.34 -30.44 -22.93
C ILE A 121 31.78 -30.50 -22.41
N THR A 122 32.66 -29.68 -22.98
CA THR A 122 34.03 -29.49 -22.48
C THR A 122 34.02 -28.33 -21.48
N ALA A 123 34.26 -28.62 -20.20
CA ALA A 123 34.34 -27.64 -19.12
C ALA A 123 35.80 -27.30 -18.79
N ARG A 124 36.10 -26.01 -18.62
CA ARG A 124 37.46 -25.51 -18.35
C ARG A 124 37.60 -25.03 -16.92
N PHE A 125 38.69 -25.41 -16.27
CA PHE A 125 38.97 -25.12 -14.86
C PHE A 125 40.36 -24.51 -14.69
N LYS A 126 40.48 -23.48 -13.85
CA LYS A 126 41.77 -23.05 -13.29
C LYS A 126 42.04 -23.86 -12.02
N THR A 127 43.23 -24.45 -11.96
CA THR A 127 43.74 -25.22 -10.83
C THR A 127 45.10 -24.67 -10.39
N SER A 128 45.67 -25.20 -9.30
CA SER A 128 47.05 -24.90 -8.89
C SER A 128 48.11 -25.37 -9.91
N LYS A 129 47.77 -26.30 -10.82
CA LYS A 129 48.64 -26.79 -11.90
C LYS A 129 48.35 -26.14 -13.26
N GLY A 130 47.66 -24.98 -13.28
CA GLY A 130 47.27 -24.29 -14.51
C GLY A 130 45.83 -24.61 -14.96
N ILE A 131 45.55 -24.40 -16.24
CA ILE A 131 44.22 -24.66 -16.83
C ILE A 131 44.09 -26.16 -17.15
N LYS A 132 42.92 -26.73 -16.83
CA LYS A 132 42.54 -28.11 -17.09
C LYS A 132 41.19 -28.15 -17.80
N GLU A 133 41.08 -28.90 -18.89
CA GLU A 133 39.82 -29.14 -19.59
C GLU A 133 39.32 -30.56 -19.29
N LEU A 134 38.00 -30.73 -19.14
CA LEU A 134 37.35 -32.00 -18.78
C LEU A 134 36.01 -32.14 -19.51
N GLU A 135 35.72 -33.32 -20.05
CA GLU A 135 34.44 -33.60 -20.71
C GLU A 135 33.37 -34.11 -19.75
N THR A 136 32.12 -33.80 -20.05
CA THR A 136 30.94 -34.26 -19.31
C THR A 136 29.72 -34.34 -20.22
N ASP A 137 28.79 -35.24 -19.90
CA ASP A 137 27.55 -35.42 -20.68
C ASP A 137 26.43 -34.49 -20.17
N TYR A 138 26.49 -34.14 -18.88
CA TYR A 138 25.71 -33.07 -18.24
C TYR A 138 26.63 -32.13 -17.45
N LEU A 139 26.35 -30.83 -17.48
CA LEU A 139 27.06 -29.81 -16.69
C LEU A 139 26.04 -29.02 -15.85
N ILE A 140 26.21 -29.01 -14.53
CA ILE A 140 25.20 -28.49 -13.61
C ILE A 140 25.80 -27.35 -12.78
N GLY A 141 25.32 -26.13 -13.03
CA GLY A 141 25.65 -24.96 -12.24
C GLY A 141 24.91 -24.96 -10.91
N ALA A 142 25.58 -25.41 -9.86
CA ALA A 142 25.28 -25.07 -8.47
C ALA A 142 26.24 -23.96 -7.97
N ASP A 143 26.93 -23.28 -8.90
CA ASP A 143 28.02 -22.31 -8.74
C ASP A 143 27.54 -20.91 -8.31
N GLY A 144 26.53 -20.92 -7.44
CA GLY A 144 26.07 -19.76 -6.71
C GLY A 144 25.40 -18.67 -7.55
N PRO A 145 25.18 -17.49 -6.94
CA PRO A 145 24.33 -16.43 -7.49
C PRO A 145 24.84 -15.88 -8.84
N ARG A 146 26.16 -15.79 -9.00
CA ARG A 146 26.81 -15.23 -10.19
C ARG A 146 26.97 -16.21 -11.36
N SER A 147 26.80 -17.52 -11.10
CA SER A 147 26.92 -18.67 -12.01
C SER A 147 27.70 -18.41 -13.32
N SER A 148 28.98 -18.77 -13.30
CA SER A 148 29.86 -18.81 -14.47
C SER A 148 29.39 -19.85 -15.49
N VAL A 149 28.89 -21.00 -15.02
CA VAL A 149 28.23 -22.01 -15.88
C VAL A 149 27.06 -21.38 -16.63
N GLY A 150 26.17 -20.70 -15.91
CA GLY A 150 25.01 -20.03 -16.47
C GLY A 150 25.35 -18.89 -17.43
N ARG A 151 26.43 -18.14 -17.18
CA ARG A 151 26.95 -17.14 -18.13
C ARG A 151 27.48 -17.78 -19.40
N SER A 152 28.26 -18.84 -19.28
CA SER A 152 28.92 -19.53 -20.42
C SER A 152 27.93 -20.00 -21.48
N VAL A 153 26.69 -20.34 -21.07
CA VAL A 153 25.62 -20.74 -21.98
C VAL A 153 24.57 -19.66 -22.25
N GLY A 154 24.69 -18.47 -21.65
CA GLY A 154 23.75 -17.35 -21.81
C GLY A 154 22.42 -17.50 -21.05
N LEU A 155 22.31 -18.42 -20.09
CA LEU A 155 21.19 -18.49 -19.14
C LEU A 155 21.27 -17.38 -18.07
N VAL A 156 22.47 -16.85 -17.82
CA VAL A 156 22.72 -15.74 -16.90
C VAL A 156 23.31 -14.57 -17.67
N THR A 157 22.75 -13.39 -17.44
CA THR A 157 23.19 -12.12 -18.04
C THR A 157 23.28 -11.06 -16.94
N ASP A 158 23.98 -9.96 -17.18
CA ASP A 158 24.19 -8.89 -16.20
C ASP A 158 22.91 -8.07 -15.88
N LYS A 159 21.77 -8.44 -16.47
CA LYS A 159 20.43 -8.02 -16.04
C LYS A 159 19.97 -8.70 -14.75
N ARG A 160 20.63 -9.78 -14.30
CA ARG A 160 20.33 -10.50 -13.04
C ARG A 160 20.56 -9.58 -11.84
N LYS A 161 19.55 -9.47 -10.97
CA LYS A 161 19.55 -8.59 -9.80
C LYS A 161 19.93 -9.38 -8.54
N TYR A 162 20.60 -8.71 -7.60
CA TYR A 162 21.09 -9.31 -6.35
C TYR A 162 20.69 -8.49 -5.11
N ILE A 163 20.64 -9.16 -3.97
CA ILE A 163 20.76 -8.60 -2.62
C ILE A 163 22.20 -8.89 -2.16
N ILE A 164 22.87 -7.95 -1.53
CA ILE A 164 24.18 -8.14 -0.90
C ILE A 164 23.97 -8.49 0.57
N ALA A 165 24.47 -9.65 1.01
CA ALA A 165 24.43 -10.10 2.39
C ALA A 165 25.83 -10.06 3.03
N LEU A 166 25.93 -9.53 4.25
CA LEU A 166 27.16 -9.38 5.03
C LEU A 166 26.91 -9.89 6.45
N GLN A 167 27.87 -10.59 7.06
CA GLN A 167 27.75 -11.22 8.36
C GLN A 167 29.09 -11.21 9.10
N ALA A 168 29.05 -11.30 10.43
CA ALA A 168 30.20 -11.58 11.26
C ALA A 168 29.83 -12.58 12.37
N ARG A 169 30.82 -13.33 12.85
CA ARG A 169 30.73 -14.09 14.10
C ARG A 169 31.44 -13.29 15.19
N MET A 170 30.83 -13.20 16.37
CA MET A 170 31.29 -12.37 17.49
C MET A 170 30.79 -12.92 18.81
N SER A 171 31.31 -12.41 19.94
CA SER A 171 30.92 -12.95 21.23
C SER A 171 29.46 -12.66 21.59
N LEU A 172 28.75 -13.68 22.07
CA LEU A 172 27.42 -13.54 22.68
C LEU A 172 27.47 -12.69 23.95
N LYS A 173 28.60 -12.67 24.68
CA LYS A 173 28.74 -11.91 25.93
C LYS A 173 28.72 -10.38 25.71
N ASP A 174 29.02 -9.93 24.49
CA ASP A 174 28.88 -8.54 24.04
C ASP A 174 27.50 -8.26 23.39
N LEU A 175 26.56 -9.22 23.39
CA LEU A 175 25.23 -9.16 22.76
C LEU A 175 24.11 -9.46 23.75
N ASN A 176 23.13 -8.56 23.86
CA ASN A 176 21.91 -8.84 24.62
C ASN A 176 20.89 -9.63 23.77
N CYS A 177 21.08 -10.95 23.66
CA CYS A 177 20.21 -11.87 22.93
C CYS A 177 20.12 -13.27 23.58
N GLU A 178 19.04 -14.00 23.30
CA GLU A 178 18.73 -15.30 23.94
C GLU A 178 19.17 -16.51 23.11
N LYS A 179 19.74 -17.53 23.77
CA LYS A 179 20.39 -18.69 23.13
C LYS A 179 19.47 -19.54 22.24
N ASP A 180 18.19 -19.66 22.59
CA ASP A 180 17.17 -20.46 21.88
C ASP A 180 16.50 -19.71 20.72
N THR A 181 16.97 -18.50 20.42
CA THR A 181 16.20 -17.47 19.72
C THR A 181 16.89 -16.96 18.45
N PHE A 182 16.20 -17.06 17.31
CA PHE A 182 16.61 -16.40 16.06
C PHE A 182 16.17 -14.94 16.08
N GLU A 183 17.11 -14.00 16.21
CA GLU A 183 16.79 -12.58 16.08
C GLU A 183 16.78 -12.12 14.62
N ALA A 184 15.74 -11.42 14.17
CA ALA A 184 15.59 -11.00 12.77
C ALA A 184 15.27 -9.51 12.64
N PHE A 185 16.31 -8.70 12.51
CA PHE A 185 16.23 -7.26 12.33
C PHE A 185 15.73 -6.95 10.93
N MET A 186 15.00 -5.87 10.82
CA MET A 186 14.21 -5.64 9.64
C MET A 186 14.14 -4.12 9.51
N GLU A 187 14.79 -3.50 8.53
CA GLU A 187 15.02 -2.06 8.56
C GLU A 187 15.16 -1.39 7.18
N LYS A 188 15.19 -0.05 7.12
CA LYS A 188 15.22 0.68 5.83
C LYS A 188 16.31 0.18 4.89
N ARG A 189 17.48 -0.08 5.44
CA ARG A 189 18.67 -0.42 4.68
C ARG A 189 18.65 -1.89 4.26
N GLY A 190 17.87 -2.76 4.90
CA GLY A 190 17.71 -4.15 4.53
C GLY A 190 17.19 -5.05 5.65
N PHE A 191 17.47 -6.34 5.56
CA PHE A 191 17.12 -7.34 6.57
C PHE A 191 18.35 -7.71 7.38
N GLY A 192 18.36 -7.47 8.70
CA GLY A 192 19.43 -7.90 9.61
C GLY A 192 19.08 -9.14 10.43
N TRP A 193 20.04 -9.68 11.17
CA TRP A 193 19.82 -10.82 12.08
C TRP A 193 20.89 -10.92 13.16
N VAL A 194 20.54 -11.60 14.27
CA VAL A 194 21.47 -12.21 15.23
C VAL A 194 21.02 -13.67 15.41
N VAL A 195 21.93 -14.62 15.23
CA VAL A 195 21.67 -16.07 15.36
C VAL A 195 22.69 -16.65 16.34
N PRO A 196 22.29 -17.01 17.57
CA PRO A 196 23.19 -17.61 18.55
C PRO A 196 23.73 -18.96 18.08
N GLU A 197 25.03 -19.17 18.22
CA GLU A 197 25.67 -20.47 18.05
C GLU A 197 25.71 -21.24 19.36
N ASN A 198 26.08 -20.57 20.45
CA ASN A 198 26.13 -21.11 21.81
C ASN A 198 26.19 -19.96 22.82
N ASP A 199 26.45 -20.27 24.09
CA ASP A 199 26.68 -19.36 25.22
C ASP A 199 27.70 -18.22 24.97
N GLU A 200 28.59 -18.38 23.99
CA GLU A 200 29.74 -17.49 23.81
C GLU A 200 29.81 -16.84 22.43
N ILE A 201 29.07 -17.30 21.42
CA ILE A 201 29.16 -16.85 20.02
C ILE A 201 27.77 -16.66 19.39
N ALA A 202 27.62 -15.60 18.56
CA ALA A 202 26.51 -15.46 17.62
C ALA A 202 26.95 -14.95 16.23
N ARG A 203 26.12 -15.25 15.22
CA ARG A 203 26.20 -14.77 13.84
C ARG A 203 25.33 -13.51 13.68
N VAL A 204 25.93 -12.37 13.39
CA VAL A 204 25.23 -11.09 13.25
C VAL A 204 25.44 -10.54 11.84
N GLY A 205 24.38 -10.20 11.12
CA GLY A 205 24.50 -9.81 9.72
C GLY A 205 23.35 -8.96 9.18
N ILE A 206 23.49 -8.53 7.92
CA ILE A 206 22.54 -7.73 7.14
C ILE A 206 22.43 -8.19 5.68
N ALA A 207 21.33 -7.90 5.01
CA ALA A 207 21.09 -8.16 3.60
C ALA A 207 20.34 -6.99 2.93
N THR A 208 20.95 -6.34 1.93
CA THR A 208 20.48 -5.10 1.30
C THR A 208 20.51 -5.13 -0.23
N ALA A 209 19.58 -4.43 -0.88
CA ALA A 209 19.59 -4.21 -2.33
C ALA A 209 20.26 -2.87 -2.75
N GLY A 210 20.95 -2.20 -1.83
CA GLY A 210 21.64 -0.92 -2.05
C GLY A 210 23.13 -1.07 -2.39
N LYS A 211 23.74 -0.01 -2.96
CA LYS A 211 25.17 0.00 -3.32
C LYS A 211 26.12 0.04 -2.10
N ASN A 212 25.68 0.63 -0.99
CA ASN A 212 26.50 0.90 0.20
C ASN A 212 26.29 -0.16 1.31
N ALA A 213 26.48 -1.44 0.97
CA ALA A 213 26.24 -2.55 1.91
C ALA A 213 27.19 -2.52 3.12
N ASN A 214 28.48 -2.26 2.88
CA ASN A 214 29.51 -2.21 3.93
C ASN A 214 29.22 -1.15 5.00
N ASP A 215 28.69 0.01 4.61
CA ASP A 215 28.41 1.10 5.55
C ASP A 215 27.23 0.74 6.45
N TYR A 216 26.17 0.15 5.87
CA TYR A 216 25.05 -0.39 6.63
C TYR A 216 25.51 -1.48 7.62
N PHE A 217 26.34 -2.42 7.17
CA PHE A 217 26.86 -3.47 8.04
C PHE A 217 27.74 -2.91 9.17
N LYS A 218 28.62 -1.95 8.89
CA LYS A 218 29.42 -1.25 9.92
C LYS A 218 28.55 -0.55 10.97
N ASP A 219 27.50 0.14 10.54
CA ASP A 219 26.56 0.83 11.43
C ASP A 219 25.76 -0.15 12.29
N PHE A 220 25.25 -1.23 11.69
CA PHE A 220 24.51 -2.29 12.38
C PHE A 220 25.37 -3.00 13.43
N LEU A 221 26.62 -3.32 13.09
CA LEU A 221 27.60 -3.86 14.04
C LEU A 221 27.89 -2.88 15.18
N LYS A 222 28.07 -1.58 14.88
CA LYS A 222 28.29 -0.55 15.91
C LYS A 222 27.08 -0.38 16.84
N GLN A 223 25.86 -0.61 16.34
CA GLN A 223 24.62 -0.54 17.12
C GLN A 223 24.37 -1.79 17.98
N ARG A 224 24.71 -3.00 17.50
CA ARG A 224 24.49 -4.26 18.24
C ARG A 224 25.66 -4.64 19.16
N CYS A 225 26.91 -4.31 18.81
CA CYS A 225 28.13 -4.68 19.55
C CYS A 225 29.12 -3.50 19.69
N PRO A 226 28.96 -2.63 20.71
CA PRO A 226 29.87 -1.50 20.93
C PRO A 226 31.35 -1.92 21.09
N ASN A 227 31.60 -3.04 21.77
CA ASN A 227 32.95 -3.51 22.15
C ASN A 227 33.71 -4.27 21.04
N LYS A 228 33.09 -4.53 19.88
CA LYS A 228 33.72 -5.04 18.64
C LYS A 228 34.69 -6.25 18.76
N LYS A 229 34.41 -7.25 19.62
CA LYS A 229 35.13 -8.55 19.56
C LYS A 229 34.58 -9.44 18.44
N ILE A 230 35.06 -9.20 17.22
CA ILE A 230 34.69 -9.93 16.00
C ILE A 230 35.69 -11.07 15.77
N VAL A 231 35.17 -12.28 15.62
CA VAL A 231 35.92 -13.53 15.40
C VAL A 231 36.12 -13.80 13.90
N GLU A 232 35.11 -13.50 13.07
CA GLU A 232 35.10 -13.83 11.65
C GLU A 232 34.19 -12.88 10.86
N TYR A 233 34.54 -12.55 9.62
CA TYR A 233 33.68 -11.84 8.66
C TYR A 233 33.27 -12.77 7.51
N GLN A 234 32.01 -12.66 7.08
CA GLN A 234 31.34 -13.53 6.12
C GLN A 234 30.45 -12.71 5.18
N SER A 235 30.21 -13.17 3.95
CA SER A 235 29.36 -12.45 2.98
C SER A 235 28.81 -13.35 1.88
N GLY A 236 27.74 -12.93 1.21
CA GLY A 236 27.11 -13.64 0.09
C GLY A 236 26.25 -12.70 -0.76
N LEU A 237 25.73 -13.21 -1.89
CA LEU A 237 24.77 -12.49 -2.72
C LEU A 237 23.50 -13.33 -2.88
N VAL A 238 22.32 -12.79 -2.53
CA VAL A 238 21.05 -13.49 -2.75
C VAL A 238 20.51 -13.12 -4.14
N PRO A 239 20.33 -14.07 -5.06
CA PRO A 239 19.87 -13.81 -6.42
C PRO A 239 18.34 -13.71 -6.48
N ILE A 240 17.83 -12.77 -7.27
CA ILE A 240 16.39 -12.46 -7.32
C ILE A 240 15.75 -13.15 -8.53
N TYR A 241 14.69 -13.94 -8.30
CA TYR A 241 13.89 -14.60 -9.34
C TYR A 241 13.33 -13.60 -10.37
N THR A 242 12.98 -14.11 -11.54
CA THR A 242 12.16 -13.43 -12.56
C THR A 242 11.35 -14.50 -13.31
N PRO A 243 10.01 -14.40 -13.47
CA PRO A 243 9.16 -15.45 -14.06
C PRO A 243 9.61 -15.93 -15.45
N GLU A 244 10.19 -15.04 -16.24
CA GLU A 244 10.72 -15.26 -17.58
C GLU A 244 12.01 -16.10 -17.64
N MET A 245 12.63 -16.43 -16.50
CA MET A 245 13.91 -17.12 -16.49
C MET A 245 13.81 -18.59 -16.91
N LYS A 246 14.91 -19.10 -17.48
CA LYS A 246 15.15 -20.52 -17.75
C LYS A 246 16.34 -21.00 -16.92
N CYS A 247 16.30 -22.25 -16.49
CA CYS A 247 17.37 -22.92 -15.74
C CYS A 247 17.89 -24.16 -16.48
N GLN A 248 17.56 -24.29 -17.77
CA GLN A 248 17.97 -25.39 -18.66
C GLN A 248 18.31 -24.84 -20.05
N LYS A 249 19.45 -25.24 -20.61
CA LYS A 249 19.80 -25.11 -22.03
C LYS A 249 20.65 -26.31 -22.44
N ASN A 250 20.16 -27.12 -23.37
CA ASN A 250 20.72 -28.43 -23.69
C ASN A 250 20.92 -29.23 -22.38
N ASN A 251 22.03 -29.95 -22.24
CA ASN A 251 22.40 -30.67 -21.01
C ASN A 251 23.08 -29.78 -19.94
N VAL A 252 22.93 -28.45 -20.04
CA VAL A 252 23.45 -27.49 -19.05
C VAL A 252 22.31 -26.93 -18.20
N PHE A 253 22.29 -27.30 -16.92
CA PHE A 253 21.21 -26.98 -15.98
C PHE A 253 21.74 -26.06 -14.85
N LEU A 254 20.87 -25.25 -14.24
CA LEU A 254 21.18 -24.39 -13.09
C LEU A 254 20.30 -24.73 -11.90
N VAL A 255 20.83 -24.73 -10.67
CA VAL A 255 20.10 -25.12 -9.45
C VAL A 255 20.40 -24.20 -8.25
N GLY A 256 19.45 -24.08 -7.31
CA GLY A 256 19.60 -23.25 -6.13
C GLY A 256 19.76 -21.76 -6.48
N ASP A 257 20.81 -21.12 -5.94
CA ASP A 257 21.10 -19.70 -6.20
C ASP A 257 21.47 -19.43 -7.67
N ALA A 258 22.09 -20.39 -8.37
CA ALA A 258 22.31 -20.27 -9.81
C ALA A 258 20.97 -20.17 -10.57
N ALA A 259 19.87 -20.66 -9.99
CA ALA A 259 18.50 -20.61 -10.49
C ALA A 259 17.58 -19.56 -9.80
N CYS A 260 18.12 -18.62 -9.01
CA CYS A 260 17.40 -17.49 -8.39
C CYS A 260 16.12 -17.83 -7.59
N GLN A 261 16.10 -18.86 -6.75
CA GLN A 261 14.83 -19.42 -6.24
C GLN A 261 14.20 -18.62 -5.01
N VAL A 262 13.64 -17.39 -5.20
CA VAL A 262 13.18 -16.36 -4.15
C VAL A 262 11.93 -15.41 -4.53
N LYS A 263 11.14 -14.70 -3.64
CA LYS A 263 9.63 -14.35 -3.81
C LYS A 263 8.81 -13.37 -2.80
N LEU A 264 7.57 -12.67 -2.88
CA LEU A 264 6.63 -11.90 -3.87
C LEU A 264 4.97 -11.65 -3.44
N SER A 265 3.76 -11.29 -4.17
CA SER A 265 2.16 -10.85 -4.04
C SER A 265 1.36 -9.36 -4.25
N SER A 266 0.08 -9.13 -4.88
CA SER A 266 -0.82 -7.86 -5.44
C SER A 266 -2.41 -7.31 -5.18
N LEU A 267 -3.07 -6.19 -5.75
CA LEU A 267 -4.43 -5.40 -5.39
C LEU A 267 -5.70 -5.12 -6.40
N ASP A 268 -6.99 -4.81 -6.03
CA ASP A 268 -8.21 -4.44 -6.92
C ASP A 268 -8.38 -2.99 -7.53
N TYR A 269 -9.05 -2.84 -8.71
CA TYR A 269 -9.23 -1.57 -9.49
C TYR A 269 -9.94 -0.41 -8.77
N GLY A 270 -11.14 -0.68 -8.22
CA GLY A 270 -12.12 0.36 -7.88
C GLY A 270 -11.88 1.06 -6.54
N GLU A 271 -10.81 0.71 -5.84
CA GLU A 271 -10.56 1.20 -4.48
C GLU A 271 -9.87 2.58 -4.51
N PRO A 272 -10.36 3.56 -3.74
CA PRO A 272 -9.72 4.87 -3.63
C PRO A 272 -8.44 4.80 -2.80
N VAL A 273 -7.41 5.49 -3.25
CA VAL A 273 -6.10 5.65 -2.61
C VAL A 273 -5.78 7.13 -2.38
N LEU A 274 -5.09 7.43 -1.29
CA LEU A 274 -4.76 8.81 -0.89
C LEU A 274 -3.35 9.19 -1.35
N ILE A 275 -3.28 10.18 -2.24
CA ILE A 275 -2.04 10.68 -2.84
C ILE A 275 -1.92 12.21 -2.70
N LYS A 276 -0.73 12.73 -2.98
CA LYS A 276 -0.47 14.13 -3.32
C LYS A 276 0.06 14.14 -4.75
N LYS A 277 -0.61 14.85 -5.65
CA LYS A 277 -0.23 15.05 -7.06
C LYS A 277 -0.15 16.54 -7.32
N ASN A 278 0.92 17.00 -7.96
CA ASN A 278 1.08 18.39 -8.41
C ASN A 278 0.79 19.42 -7.28
N GLY A 279 1.28 19.15 -6.07
CA GLY A 279 1.03 19.98 -4.89
C GLY A 279 -0.29 19.74 -4.16
N PHE A 280 -1.30 19.12 -4.79
CA PHE A 280 -2.63 18.91 -4.20
C PHE A 280 -2.81 17.51 -3.60
N ILE A 281 -3.35 17.47 -2.38
CA ILE A 281 -3.81 16.24 -1.72
C ILE A 281 -5.14 15.80 -2.34
N MET A 282 -5.24 14.54 -2.74
CA MET A 282 -6.44 13.98 -3.34
C MET A 282 -6.58 12.46 -3.14
N THR A 283 -7.81 12.01 -3.08
CA THR A 283 -8.21 10.61 -3.25
C THR A 283 -8.49 10.33 -4.73
N VAL A 284 -7.98 9.22 -5.25
CA VAL A 284 -8.20 8.77 -6.64
C VAL A 284 -8.45 7.26 -6.67
N ARG A 285 -9.20 6.73 -7.65
CA ARG A 285 -9.32 5.27 -7.84
C ARG A 285 -7.99 4.73 -8.34
N ILE A 286 -7.48 3.67 -7.72
CA ILE A 286 -6.14 3.17 -8.07
C ILE A 286 -6.04 2.70 -9.52
N GLY A 287 -7.01 1.94 -10.03
CA GLY A 287 -6.97 1.47 -11.41
C GLY A 287 -7.05 2.60 -12.45
N GLU A 288 -7.83 3.65 -12.16
CA GLU A 288 -7.94 4.85 -12.98
C GLU A 288 -6.63 5.64 -13.00
N LEU A 289 -6.00 5.83 -11.84
CA LEU A 289 -4.68 6.44 -11.68
C LEU A 289 -3.63 5.67 -12.49
N VAL A 290 -3.58 4.34 -12.37
CA VAL A 290 -2.61 3.46 -13.05
C VAL A 290 -2.80 3.48 -14.56
N ASP A 291 -4.04 3.31 -15.03
CA ASP A 291 -4.34 3.24 -16.46
C ASP A 291 -4.11 4.58 -17.17
N GLU A 292 -4.44 5.73 -16.54
CA GLU A 292 -4.09 7.05 -17.07
C GLU A 292 -2.58 7.20 -17.29
N GLU A 293 -1.78 6.74 -16.33
CA GLU A 293 -0.34 6.93 -16.33
C GLU A 293 0.41 5.96 -17.24
N ILE A 294 -0.07 4.71 -17.37
CA ILE A 294 0.33 3.79 -18.44
C ILE A 294 0.00 4.42 -19.81
N LYS A 295 -1.18 5.06 -19.96
CA LYS A 295 -1.59 5.71 -21.21
C LYS A 295 -0.76 6.95 -21.55
N LYS A 296 -0.48 7.82 -20.57
CA LYS A 296 0.35 9.04 -20.72
C LYS A 296 1.80 8.70 -21.06
N ASN A 297 2.37 7.72 -20.38
CA ASN A 297 3.80 7.38 -20.47
C ASN A 297 4.07 6.14 -21.34
N ARG A 298 3.21 5.82 -22.33
CA ARG A 298 3.24 4.57 -23.14
C ARG A 298 4.63 4.10 -23.60
N LYS A 299 5.48 5.01 -24.08
CA LYS A 299 6.85 4.69 -24.55
C LYS A 299 7.80 4.22 -23.44
N ASN A 300 7.52 4.62 -22.20
CA ASN A 300 8.31 4.32 -21.02
C ASN A 300 7.68 3.18 -20.19
N VAL A 301 6.74 2.41 -20.75
CA VAL A 301 6.11 1.26 -20.10
C VAL A 301 7.04 0.03 -20.16
N ILE A 302 7.68 -0.27 -19.04
CA ILE A 302 8.39 -1.53 -18.79
C ILE A 302 7.33 -2.64 -18.69
N LYS A 303 7.29 -3.55 -19.66
CA LYS A 303 6.41 -4.73 -19.61
C LYS A 303 7.17 -5.95 -19.14
N GLU A 304 6.76 -6.54 -18.03
CA GLU A 304 7.29 -7.79 -17.49
C GLU A 304 6.23 -8.89 -17.71
N GLY A 305 6.22 -9.49 -18.91
CA GLY A 305 5.18 -10.45 -19.33
C GLY A 305 3.81 -9.77 -19.47
N SER A 306 2.85 -10.18 -18.64
CA SER A 306 1.51 -9.58 -18.57
C SER A 306 1.40 -8.40 -17.60
N ILE A 307 2.51 -7.98 -16.98
CA ILE A 307 2.60 -6.92 -15.98
C ILE A 307 3.06 -5.59 -16.62
N ASP A 308 2.30 -4.50 -16.45
CA ASP A 308 2.62 -3.16 -16.96
C ASP A 308 3.22 -2.24 -15.87
N ILE A 309 4.51 -1.91 -15.99
CA ILE A 309 5.35 -1.02 -15.15
C ILE A 309 5.77 0.19 -16.03
N VAL A 310 6.24 1.35 -15.53
CA VAL A 310 6.44 2.56 -16.41
C VAL A 310 7.52 3.60 -15.95
N LYS A 311 7.34 4.95 -15.99
CA LYS A 311 7.90 6.00 -15.06
C LYS A 311 6.89 7.15 -14.75
N PRO A 312 6.67 7.62 -13.48
CA PRO A 312 5.91 8.81 -13.10
C PRO A 312 6.85 9.83 -12.43
N LYS A 313 6.42 11.08 -12.36
CA LYS A 313 7.25 12.16 -11.81
C LYS A 313 6.68 12.69 -10.51
N ASP A 314 5.39 13.04 -10.52
CA ASP A 314 4.82 14.00 -9.56
C ASP A 314 3.76 13.41 -8.62
N ILE A 315 3.85 12.10 -8.33
CA ILE A 315 2.90 11.38 -7.47
C ILE A 315 3.58 11.01 -6.16
N LEU A 316 2.98 11.37 -5.04
CA LEU A 316 3.36 10.94 -3.69
C LEU A 316 2.19 10.21 -3.02
N SER A 317 2.44 9.18 -2.23
CA SER A 317 1.41 8.42 -1.51
C SER A 317 1.39 8.82 -0.04
N TYR A 318 0.21 8.94 0.58
CA TYR A 318 0.12 9.19 2.03
C TYR A 318 0.33 7.92 2.84
N THR A 319 1.14 8.00 3.90
CA THR A 319 1.72 6.81 4.50
C THR A 319 2.32 7.10 5.88
N PRO A 320 2.34 6.14 6.83
CA PRO A 320 3.09 6.31 8.07
C PRO A 320 4.59 6.34 7.77
N ASP A 321 5.24 7.50 7.95
CA ASP A 321 6.70 7.59 8.04
C ASP A 321 7.22 6.75 9.19
N TYR A 322 8.50 6.41 9.12
CA TYR A 322 9.19 5.66 10.14
C TYR A 322 9.92 6.58 11.09
N LYS A 323 10.98 7.21 10.59
CA LYS A 323 11.95 7.94 11.39
C LYS A 323 11.29 9.03 12.25
N SER A 324 10.35 9.82 11.73
CA SER A 324 9.72 10.95 12.45
C SER A 324 8.66 10.58 13.50
N LYS A 325 8.41 9.28 13.74
CA LYS A 325 7.23 8.74 14.44
C LYS A 325 5.86 9.33 13.99
N ASN A 326 5.75 9.96 12.81
CA ASN A 326 4.51 10.55 12.24
C ASN A 326 4.00 9.85 10.95
N PHE A 327 3.05 10.46 10.22
CA PHE A 327 2.65 10.11 8.84
C PHE A 327 3.02 11.26 7.89
N ARG A 328 3.35 10.98 6.63
CA ARG A 328 3.61 12.00 5.59
C ARG A 328 3.36 11.46 4.18
N PHE A 329 3.61 12.29 3.18
CA PHE A 329 3.67 11.86 1.78
C PHE A 329 5.08 11.38 1.43
N TYR A 330 5.17 10.30 0.67
CA TYR A 330 6.42 9.76 0.12
C TYR A 330 6.30 9.53 -1.38
N LYS A 331 7.40 9.65 -2.13
CA LYS A 331 7.41 9.46 -3.58
C LYS A 331 6.79 8.11 -3.97
N THR A 332 5.65 8.15 -4.63
CA THR A 332 5.08 7.01 -5.35
C THR A 332 5.91 6.85 -6.62
N ASN A 333 6.44 5.66 -6.87
CA ASN A 333 7.30 5.49 -8.03
C ASN A 333 6.62 4.78 -9.19
N SER A 334 5.65 3.89 -9.01
CA SER A 334 4.62 3.48 -9.98
C SER A 334 3.26 3.44 -9.31
N LEU A 335 2.39 3.27 -10.27
CA LEU A 335 1.17 2.57 -10.33
C LEU A 335 1.52 1.41 -11.33
N ILE A 336 1.64 0.13 -10.93
CA ILE A 336 1.81 -1.06 -11.84
C ILE A 336 0.44 -1.74 -11.98
N ARG A 337 0.26 -2.58 -13.01
CA ARG A 337 -0.93 -3.39 -13.26
C ARG A 337 -0.57 -4.83 -13.68
N HIS A 338 -1.36 -5.83 -13.32
CA HIS A 338 -1.29 -7.19 -13.89
C HIS A 338 -2.68 -7.86 -13.95
N PRO A 339 -2.91 -8.88 -14.80
CA PRO A 339 -4.16 -9.64 -14.80
C PRO A 339 -4.20 -10.60 -13.60
N SER A 340 -5.39 -10.82 -13.03
CA SER A 340 -5.57 -11.81 -11.97
C SER A 340 -6.96 -12.41 -11.98
N GLU A 341 -6.98 -13.71 -11.70
CA GLU A 341 -8.17 -14.52 -11.44
C GLU A 341 -8.39 -14.73 -9.93
N GLU A 342 -7.57 -14.09 -9.08
CA GLU A 342 -7.68 -14.17 -7.62
C GLU A 342 -8.99 -13.57 -7.10
N ASP A 343 -9.50 -14.18 -6.04
CA ASP A 343 -10.66 -13.67 -5.30
C ASP A 343 -10.38 -12.28 -4.71
N ILE A 344 -11.28 -11.33 -4.99
CA ILE A 344 -11.33 -10.06 -4.27
C ILE A 344 -12.19 -10.23 -3.02
N TYR A 345 -11.74 -9.68 -1.90
CA TYR A 345 -12.47 -9.62 -0.64
C TYR A 345 -12.83 -8.16 -0.34
N GLU A 346 -14.08 -7.86 0.01
CA GLU A 346 -14.42 -6.60 0.69
C GLU A 346 -14.42 -6.82 2.20
N ILE A 347 -13.54 -6.10 2.89
CA ILE A 347 -13.49 -6.08 4.35
C ILE A 347 -14.36 -4.93 4.84
N ILE A 348 -15.20 -5.17 5.86
CA ILE A 348 -15.98 -4.12 6.53
C ILE A 348 -15.60 -4.11 8.02
N ILE A 349 -15.19 -2.95 8.52
CA ILE A 349 -14.71 -2.77 9.90
C ILE A 349 -15.70 -1.98 10.75
N ASP A 350 -15.39 -1.77 12.03
CA ASP A 350 -16.19 -0.90 12.91
C ASP A 350 -16.35 0.49 12.28
N ARG A 351 -17.43 1.18 12.62
CA ARG A 351 -17.91 2.38 11.91
C ARG A 351 -18.23 2.17 10.42
N GLY A 352 -18.18 0.95 9.88
CA GLY A 352 -18.63 0.59 8.53
C GLY A 352 -17.71 1.01 7.38
N TYR A 353 -16.51 1.51 7.71
CA TYR A 353 -15.40 1.73 6.78
C TYR A 353 -14.98 0.40 6.12
N ARG A 354 -14.35 0.44 4.94
CA ARG A 354 -14.11 -0.76 4.12
C ARG A 354 -13.03 -0.62 3.05
N ILE A 355 -12.49 -1.74 2.59
CA ILE A 355 -11.48 -1.81 1.52
C ILE A 355 -11.69 -3.09 0.67
N LYS A 356 -11.47 -3.01 -0.65
CA LYS A 356 -11.42 -4.15 -1.59
C LYS A 356 -10.01 -4.47 -2.04
N VAL A 357 -9.71 -5.76 -2.12
CA VAL A 357 -8.34 -6.27 -1.98
C VAL A 357 -8.25 -7.73 -2.45
N THR A 358 -7.16 -8.19 -3.10
CA THR A 358 -7.05 -9.61 -3.52
C THR A 358 -6.75 -10.55 -2.34
N GLY A 359 -6.83 -11.85 -2.61
CA GLY A 359 -6.68 -12.91 -1.64
C GLY A 359 -5.29 -13.19 -1.06
N GLU A 360 -4.19 -12.50 -1.36
CA GLU A 360 -2.81 -13.02 -1.08
C GLU A 360 -1.91 -12.18 -0.14
N HIS A 361 -2.50 -11.39 0.77
CA HIS A 361 -2.14 -9.95 0.86
C HIS A 361 -1.57 -9.41 2.21
N SER A 362 -1.84 -8.18 2.74
CA SER A 362 -1.34 -7.53 4.02
C SER A 362 -2.07 -6.62 5.18
N VAL A 363 -3.29 -6.62 5.78
CA VAL A 363 -4.06 -5.50 6.44
C VAL A 363 -3.65 -4.92 7.81
N MET A 364 -2.42 -4.51 8.07
CA MET A 364 -2.06 -3.49 9.10
C MET A 364 -3.07 -3.29 10.26
N CYS A 365 -2.96 -4.11 11.31
CA CYS A 365 -3.85 -4.17 12.49
C CYS A 365 -3.08 -3.63 13.68
N VAL A 366 -3.72 -3.57 14.84
CA VAL A 366 -3.03 -3.62 16.13
C VAL A 366 -3.00 -5.06 16.71
N SER A 367 -1.94 -5.37 17.46
CA SER A 367 -1.93 -6.21 18.67
C SER A 367 -1.35 -5.34 19.80
N GLU A 368 -1.15 -5.87 21.02
CA GLU A 368 -0.87 -5.06 22.22
C GLU A 368 0.05 -3.85 21.97
N ASP A 369 1.35 -4.05 21.79
CA ASP A 369 2.36 -2.95 21.74
C ASP A 369 2.51 -2.30 20.36
N SER A 370 1.57 -2.56 19.43
CA SER A 370 2.09 -3.15 18.20
C SER A 370 1.25 -3.06 16.87
N PHE A 371 1.85 -3.04 15.64
CA PHE A 371 1.08 -3.04 14.36
C PHE A 371 1.66 -3.76 13.04
N THR A 372 1.39 -5.07 12.77
CA THR A 372 2.05 -6.00 11.79
C THR A 372 1.25 -6.34 10.53
N PRO A 373 1.60 -7.44 9.80
CA PRO A 373 0.67 -8.29 9.13
C PRO A 373 0.51 -9.78 9.56
N LYS A 374 -0.54 -10.44 9.00
CA LYS A 374 -1.39 -11.54 9.57
C LYS A 374 -2.64 -11.96 8.66
N LYS A 375 -2.80 -12.89 7.70
CA LYS A 375 -3.40 -12.63 6.30
C LYS A 375 -4.93 -12.75 6.02
N VAL A 376 -5.79 -11.69 6.02
CA VAL A 376 -7.32 -11.64 5.93
C VAL A 376 -8.20 -12.73 5.33
N LYS A 377 -7.84 -13.59 4.37
CA LYS A 377 -8.65 -14.84 4.28
C LYS A 377 -8.52 -15.66 5.60
N ASP A 378 -7.60 -15.19 6.47
CA ASP A 378 -7.51 -15.25 7.94
C ASP A 378 -8.68 -14.68 8.79
N LEU A 379 -9.65 -13.89 8.31
CA LEU A 379 -10.55 -13.02 9.14
C LEU A 379 -11.40 -13.74 10.20
N LYS A 380 -10.75 -13.94 11.35
CA LYS A 380 -11.29 -13.73 12.70
C LYS A 380 -11.78 -12.28 12.86
N ILE A 381 -12.93 -12.06 12.23
CA ILE A 381 -13.94 -11.05 12.54
C ILE A 381 -14.02 -10.86 14.07
N LYS A 382 -14.21 -9.62 14.54
CA LYS A 382 -14.12 -9.15 15.94
C LYS A 382 -12.73 -9.22 16.58
N GLU A 383 -11.93 -10.28 16.37
CA GLU A 383 -10.62 -10.40 17.01
C GLU A 383 -9.57 -9.45 16.43
N ASP A 384 -9.61 -9.23 15.11
CA ASP A 384 -8.66 -8.36 14.43
C ASP A 384 -9.22 -6.97 14.22
N HIS A 385 -8.30 -6.01 14.22
CA HIS A 385 -8.61 -4.59 14.33
C HIS A 385 -7.79 -3.78 13.33
N LEU A 386 -8.41 -3.34 12.24
CA LEU A 386 -7.70 -2.59 11.22
C LEU A 386 -7.43 -1.16 11.68
N LEU A 387 -6.24 -0.66 11.34
CA LEU A 387 -5.88 0.73 11.57
C LEU A 387 -6.47 1.68 10.53
N VAL A 388 -6.96 2.82 10.99
CA VAL A 388 -7.37 3.95 10.14
C VAL A 388 -6.73 5.22 10.69
N ASN A 389 -6.00 5.97 9.87
CA ASN A 389 -5.43 7.25 10.30
C ASN A 389 -6.55 8.30 10.46
N PHE A 390 -6.66 8.95 11.62
CA PHE A 390 -7.56 10.10 11.79
C PHE A 390 -6.83 11.43 11.63
N ASN A 391 -5.56 11.49 12.04
CA ASN A 391 -4.73 12.70 11.89
C ASN A 391 -4.19 12.81 10.44
N LEU A 392 -5.02 13.38 9.58
CA LEU A 392 -4.76 13.58 8.15
C LEU A 392 -4.02 14.89 7.86
N PRO A 393 -3.22 14.94 6.78
CA PRO A 393 -2.45 16.11 6.41
C PRO A 393 -3.39 17.20 5.87
N LYS A 394 -3.08 18.45 6.20
CA LYS A 394 -3.68 19.62 5.54
C LYS A 394 -2.88 19.91 4.26
N GLY A 395 -3.57 20.36 3.22
CA GLY A 395 -2.91 20.75 1.97
C GLY A 395 -2.29 22.14 2.05
N ASN A 396 -1.57 22.51 0.99
CA ASN A 396 -1.06 23.86 0.82
C ASN A 396 -2.24 24.79 0.50
N PHE A 397 -2.38 25.88 1.26
CA PHE A 397 -3.39 26.90 1.00
C PHE A 397 -3.05 27.71 -0.26
N THR A 398 -4.09 28.10 -0.99
CA THR A 398 -4.06 29.12 -2.05
C THR A 398 -5.33 29.96 -1.88
N ASP A 399 -5.25 31.26 -2.17
CA ASP A 399 -6.36 32.18 -1.96
C ASP A 399 -7.27 32.27 -3.21
N ASN A 400 -6.74 31.90 -4.38
CA ASN A 400 -7.47 31.84 -5.64
C ASN A 400 -7.01 30.67 -6.53
N ILE A 401 -7.69 30.49 -7.66
CA ILE A 401 -7.39 29.50 -8.71
C ILE A 401 -7.45 30.14 -10.11
N ASN A 402 -6.48 29.84 -10.97
CA ASN A 402 -6.51 30.24 -12.39
C ASN A 402 -7.08 29.11 -13.27
N ILE A 403 -8.26 29.34 -13.84
CA ILE A 403 -8.95 28.37 -14.71
C ILE A 403 -8.11 28.04 -15.96
N ILE A 404 -7.29 28.97 -16.47
CA ILE A 404 -6.47 28.72 -17.66
C ILE A 404 -5.38 27.67 -17.36
N GLU A 405 -4.65 27.83 -16.27
CA GLU A 405 -3.61 26.88 -15.84
C GLU A 405 -4.21 25.49 -15.60
N TRP A 406 -5.35 25.41 -14.91
CA TRP A 406 -6.06 24.16 -14.67
C TRP A 406 -6.66 23.52 -15.94
N ILE A 407 -7.01 24.31 -16.96
CA ILE A 407 -7.35 23.79 -18.29
C ILE A 407 -6.12 23.14 -18.94
N LEU A 408 -4.96 23.80 -18.87
CA LEU A 408 -3.70 23.27 -19.41
C LEU A 408 -3.23 22.00 -18.68
N GLU A 409 -3.48 21.90 -17.37
CA GLU A 409 -3.06 20.76 -16.54
C GLU A 409 -3.98 19.55 -16.69
N GLU A 410 -5.30 19.72 -16.51
CA GLU A 410 -6.24 18.60 -16.39
C GLU A 410 -7.05 18.34 -17.67
N LYS A 411 -7.20 19.31 -18.59
CA LYS A 411 -7.96 19.10 -19.83
C LYS A 411 -7.57 19.99 -21.05
N PRO A 412 -6.34 19.84 -21.61
CA PRO A 412 -5.85 20.65 -22.73
C PRO A 412 -6.81 20.83 -23.90
N ASP A 413 -7.54 19.78 -24.29
CA ASP A 413 -8.50 19.81 -25.40
C ASP A 413 -9.62 20.88 -25.28
N LEU A 414 -9.81 21.47 -24.08
CA LEU A 414 -10.75 22.58 -23.88
C LEU A 414 -10.21 23.91 -24.41
N VAL A 415 -8.90 24.09 -24.57
CA VAL A 415 -8.24 25.32 -25.05
C VAL A 415 -8.88 25.83 -26.34
N GLU A 416 -9.10 24.93 -27.30
CA GLU A 416 -9.72 25.25 -28.60
C GLU A 416 -11.18 25.71 -28.52
N ASN A 417 -11.79 25.68 -27.34
CA ASN A 417 -13.16 26.12 -27.11
C ASN A 417 -13.27 27.36 -26.21
N ILE A 418 -12.15 27.87 -25.68
CA ILE A 418 -12.09 29.09 -24.88
C ILE A 418 -11.76 30.30 -25.76
N ILE A 419 -12.49 31.39 -25.55
CA ILE A 419 -12.16 32.72 -26.05
C ILE A 419 -11.91 33.63 -24.84
N ILE A 420 -10.88 34.45 -24.94
CA ILE A 420 -10.48 35.47 -23.98
C ILE A 420 -11.11 36.81 -24.36
N LEU A 421 -11.53 37.56 -23.35
CA LEU A 421 -12.01 38.94 -23.42
C LEU A 421 -11.11 39.85 -22.57
N GLY A 422 -10.63 40.94 -23.17
CA GLY A 422 -9.77 41.93 -22.50
C GLY A 422 -8.27 41.64 -22.62
N GLY A 423 -7.85 40.90 -23.66
CA GLY A 423 -6.47 40.41 -23.81
C GLY A 423 -5.67 41.06 -24.95
N LYS A 424 -6.29 41.92 -25.78
CA LYS A 424 -5.69 42.46 -27.01
C LYS A 424 -4.31 43.12 -26.84
N ASN A 425 -4.05 43.75 -25.71
CA ASN A 425 -2.77 44.44 -25.43
C ASN A 425 -1.62 43.44 -25.21
N LEU A 426 -1.90 42.29 -24.58
CA LEU A 426 -0.91 41.24 -24.31
C LEU A 426 -0.35 40.62 -25.60
N LEU A 427 -1.17 40.56 -26.66
CA LEU A 427 -0.79 39.99 -27.96
C LEU A 427 -0.34 41.03 -29.00
N TYR A 428 -0.58 42.33 -28.80
CA TYR A 428 -0.43 43.33 -29.87
C TYR A 428 0.98 43.32 -30.51
N LYS A 429 2.03 43.21 -29.67
CA LYS A 429 3.46 43.14 -30.08
C LYS A 429 3.96 41.74 -30.48
N LYS A 430 3.10 40.71 -30.54
CA LYS A 430 3.47 39.31 -30.84
C LYS A 430 2.56 38.65 -31.90
N ALA A 431 1.81 39.43 -32.65
CA ALA A 431 0.75 38.95 -33.55
C ALA A 431 0.85 39.53 -34.97
N GLU A 432 2.07 39.73 -35.47
CA GLU A 432 2.33 40.33 -36.79
C GLU A 432 2.08 39.34 -37.93
N ASP A 433 2.36 38.06 -37.69
CA ASP A 433 2.07 36.90 -38.54
C ASP A 433 0.59 36.46 -38.53
N VAL A 434 -0.25 37.07 -37.69
CA VAL A 434 -1.68 36.75 -37.63
C VAL A 434 -2.39 37.40 -38.81
N GLU A 435 -2.89 36.56 -39.73
CA GLU A 435 -3.60 36.94 -40.96
C GLU A 435 -4.47 38.20 -40.80
N ARG A 436 -4.20 39.22 -41.61
CA ARG A 436 -4.74 40.59 -41.46
C ARG A 436 -6.26 40.67 -41.29
N LYS A 437 -7.02 39.79 -41.96
CA LYS A 437 -8.49 39.66 -41.80
C LYS A 437 -8.86 39.14 -40.39
N LYS A 438 -8.22 38.07 -39.91
CA LYS A 438 -8.42 37.53 -38.55
C LYS A 438 -7.99 38.54 -37.48
N ARG A 439 -6.85 39.22 -37.67
CA ARG A 439 -6.34 40.26 -36.75
C ARG A 439 -7.36 41.41 -36.59
N ARG A 440 -7.96 41.91 -37.67
CA ARG A 440 -9.03 42.94 -37.60
C ARG A 440 -10.22 42.46 -36.75
N THR A 441 -10.74 41.26 -37.01
CA THR A 441 -11.91 40.70 -36.30
C THR A 441 -11.66 40.46 -34.80
N TYR A 442 -10.49 39.91 -34.44
CA TYR A 442 -10.17 39.62 -33.04
C TYR A 442 -9.90 40.87 -32.20
N TRP A 443 -9.17 41.86 -32.73
CA TRP A 443 -8.84 43.09 -32.00
C TRP A 443 -10.03 44.05 -31.88
N TYR A 444 -10.88 44.16 -32.91
CA TYR A 444 -12.08 45.01 -32.88
C TYR A 444 -13.07 44.60 -31.77
N ASN A 445 -13.23 43.30 -31.54
CA ASN A 445 -14.16 42.76 -30.55
C ASN A 445 -13.50 42.40 -29.21
N ASP A 446 -12.17 42.53 -29.09
CA ASP A 446 -11.34 41.93 -28.03
C ASP A 446 -11.77 40.48 -27.72
N ARG A 447 -11.94 39.67 -28.78
CA ARG A 447 -12.42 38.26 -28.72
C ARG A 447 -11.37 37.36 -29.35
N ILE A 448 -10.40 36.93 -28.56
CA ILE A 448 -9.22 36.21 -29.04
C ILE A 448 -9.23 34.75 -28.53
N PRO A 449 -9.04 33.72 -29.38
CA PRO A 449 -8.95 32.32 -28.93
C PRO A 449 -7.79 32.09 -27.96
N LEU A 450 -8.00 31.29 -26.91
CA LEU A 450 -6.93 30.97 -25.93
C LEU A 450 -5.71 30.31 -26.61
N SER A 451 -5.92 29.46 -27.63
CA SER A 451 -4.83 28.85 -28.39
C SER A 451 -3.90 29.85 -29.08
N LEU A 452 -4.36 31.06 -29.42
CA LEU A 452 -3.51 32.09 -30.03
C LEU A 452 -2.57 32.77 -29.03
N PHE A 453 -2.95 32.88 -27.75
CA PHE A 453 -2.02 33.35 -26.71
C PHE A 453 -0.95 32.30 -26.45
N LEU A 454 -1.36 31.04 -26.34
CA LEU A 454 -0.48 29.92 -26.02
C LEU A 454 0.54 29.64 -27.14
N SER A 455 0.15 29.78 -28.41
CA SER A 455 1.11 29.68 -29.54
C SER A 455 2.14 30.82 -29.57
N LYS A 456 1.96 31.89 -28.79
CA LYS A 456 2.91 32.99 -28.58
C LYS A 456 3.62 32.94 -27.22
N GLY A 457 3.47 31.83 -26.49
CA GLY A 457 4.06 31.63 -25.16
C GLY A 457 3.43 32.52 -24.08
N ILE A 458 2.19 32.98 -24.27
CA ILE A 458 1.47 33.83 -23.31
C ILE A 458 0.41 32.98 -22.61
N ILE A 459 0.42 33.01 -21.27
CA ILE A 459 -0.71 32.60 -20.44
C ILE A 459 -1.42 33.90 -20.00
N PRO A 460 -2.64 34.18 -20.47
CA PRO A 460 -3.38 35.38 -20.07
C PRO A 460 -3.71 35.37 -18.57
N ASN A 461 -3.72 36.53 -17.94
CA ASN A 461 -4.16 36.70 -16.55
C ASN A 461 -4.96 38.00 -16.35
N ASP A 462 -5.81 38.04 -15.32
CA ASP A 462 -6.90 39.01 -15.10
C ASP A 462 -7.74 39.31 -16.35
N VAL A 463 -8.24 38.25 -16.98
CA VAL A 463 -9.07 38.30 -18.19
C VAL A 463 -10.42 37.63 -17.96
N LYS A 464 -11.39 37.92 -18.82
CA LYS A 464 -12.70 37.23 -18.82
C LYS A 464 -12.70 36.10 -19.85
N LEU A 465 -13.23 34.95 -19.46
CA LEU A 465 -13.35 33.74 -20.28
C LEU A 465 -14.79 33.57 -20.79
N ILE A 466 -14.94 33.15 -22.04
CA ILE A 466 -16.19 32.61 -22.60
C ILE A 466 -15.93 31.29 -23.33
N TYR A 467 -16.96 30.45 -23.43
CA TYR A 467 -16.95 29.23 -24.25
C TYR A 467 -17.57 29.50 -25.63
N LYS A 468 -17.03 28.91 -26.71
CA LYS A 468 -17.53 29.12 -28.09
C LYS A 468 -19.05 28.87 -28.19
N LYS A 469 -19.79 29.87 -28.72
CA LYS A 469 -21.26 30.00 -28.74
C LYS A 469 -22.03 28.80 -29.32
N LYS A 470 -21.39 27.96 -30.15
CA LYS A 470 -21.97 26.72 -30.73
C LYS A 470 -22.47 25.70 -29.68
N PHE A 471 -22.10 25.85 -28.40
CA PHE A 471 -22.33 24.83 -27.36
C PHE A 471 -23.21 25.25 -26.17
N GLY A 472 -23.81 26.45 -26.16
CA GLY A 472 -24.74 26.87 -25.09
C GLY A 472 -24.92 28.39 -24.96
N ARG A 473 -25.52 28.83 -23.84
CA ARG A 473 -25.60 30.25 -23.45
C ARG A 473 -24.18 30.80 -23.30
N GLU A 474 -23.89 31.94 -23.94
CA GLU A 474 -22.61 32.64 -23.73
C GLU A 474 -22.61 33.21 -22.31
N ILE A 475 -21.66 32.75 -21.50
CA ILE A 475 -21.46 33.16 -20.10
C ILE A 475 -20.02 33.66 -19.97
N LYS A 476 -19.87 34.84 -19.35
CA LYS A 476 -18.58 35.50 -19.07
C LYS A 476 -18.25 35.26 -17.59
N ILE A 477 -17.06 34.75 -17.30
CA ILE A 477 -16.50 34.64 -15.94
C ILE A 477 -15.06 35.17 -15.93
N LYS A 478 -14.50 35.52 -14.77
CA LYS A 478 -13.05 35.79 -14.65
C LYS A 478 -12.24 34.49 -14.85
N ASN A 479 -10.97 34.59 -15.27
CA ASN A 479 -10.04 33.46 -15.26
C ASN A 479 -9.56 33.11 -13.84
N ILE A 480 -9.40 34.13 -12.98
CA ILE A 480 -9.13 33.98 -11.55
C ILE A 480 -10.47 33.81 -10.82
N ILE A 481 -10.58 32.82 -9.94
CA ILE A 481 -11.68 32.70 -8.97
C ILE A 481 -11.09 32.61 -7.56
N ASP A 482 -11.57 33.47 -6.65
CA ASP A 482 -11.18 33.47 -5.24
C ASP A 482 -11.84 32.32 -4.47
N LEU A 483 -11.11 31.70 -3.55
CA LEU A 483 -11.57 30.57 -2.74
C LEU A 483 -12.46 31.02 -1.56
N SER A 484 -13.60 31.61 -1.93
CA SER A 484 -14.63 32.16 -1.05
C SER A 484 -15.49 31.09 -0.35
N PRO A 485 -16.10 31.39 0.82
CA PRO A 485 -17.12 30.55 1.46
C PRO A 485 -18.23 30.13 0.49
N GLU A 486 -18.69 31.06 -0.35
CA GLU A 486 -19.71 30.86 -1.37
C GLU A 486 -19.33 29.79 -2.41
N LEU A 487 -18.10 29.80 -2.92
CA LEU A 487 -17.62 28.77 -3.84
C LEU A 487 -17.67 27.39 -3.18
N PHE A 488 -17.33 27.33 -1.90
CA PHE A 488 -17.34 26.09 -1.12
C PHE A 488 -18.75 25.59 -0.81
N ARG A 489 -19.71 26.49 -0.55
CA ARG A 489 -21.12 26.10 -0.45
C ARG A 489 -21.67 25.59 -1.79
N LEU A 490 -21.35 26.22 -2.93
CA LEU A 490 -21.70 25.69 -4.25
C LEU A 490 -21.12 24.31 -4.53
N PHE A 491 -19.86 24.06 -4.14
CA PHE A 491 -19.25 22.74 -4.24
C PHE A 491 -20.01 21.70 -3.38
N GLY A 492 -20.41 22.06 -2.15
CA GLY A 492 -21.20 21.19 -1.28
C GLY A 492 -22.60 20.88 -1.84
N TYR A 493 -23.33 21.90 -2.27
CA TYR A 493 -24.64 21.73 -2.92
C TYR A 493 -24.53 20.94 -4.23
N TYR A 494 -23.45 21.10 -5.01
CA TYR A 494 -23.22 20.30 -6.21
C TYR A 494 -22.86 18.85 -5.91
N ALA A 495 -22.20 18.57 -4.79
CA ALA A 495 -21.91 17.21 -4.35
C ALA A 495 -23.18 16.46 -3.90
N ALA A 496 -24.15 17.17 -3.32
CA ALA A 496 -25.46 16.68 -2.93
C ALA A 496 -26.44 16.63 -4.12
N GLU A 497 -26.98 17.77 -4.51
CA GLU A 497 -28.14 17.93 -5.40
C GLU A 497 -27.74 18.27 -6.85
N GLY A 498 -26.44 18.23 -7.15
CA GLY A 498 -25.89 18.66 -8.43
C GLY A 498 -26.01 17.64 -9.56
N THR A 499 -26.60 18.06 -10.68
CA THR A 499 -26.72 17.28 -11.93
C THR A 499 -26.30 18.14 -13.14
N SER A 500 -26.25 17.54 -14.33
CA SER A 500 -26.06 18.28 -15.57
C SER A 500 -26.62 17.58 -16.81
N ASN A 501 -27.07 18.40 -17.75
CA ASN A 501 -27.44 18.05 -19.13
C ASN A 501 -26.23 18.08 -20.10
N GLY A 502 -25.01 18.29 -19.60
CA GLY A 502 -23.82 18.49 -20.43
C GLY A 502 -23.62 19.91 -20.96
N ARG A 503 -24.50 20.86 -20.63
CA ARG A 503 -24.41 22.27 -21.03
C ARG A 503 -24.28 23.22 -19.83
N ASP A 504 -24.97 22.96 -18.73
CA ASP A 504 -25.09 23.87 -17.57
C ASP A 504 -24.80 23.13 -16.26
N VAL A 505 -24.50 23.86 -15.17
CA VAL A 505 -24.62 23.33 -13.81
C VAL A 505 -26.07 23.46 -13.37
N ARG A 506 -26.62 22.40 -12.75
CA ARG A 506 -28.00 22.35 -12.25
C ARG A 506 -28.00 21.79 -10.83
N LEU A 507 -28.64 22.49 -9.89
CA LEU A 507 -28.93 21.98 -8.55
C LEU A 507 -30.45 21.72 -8.47
N CYS A 508 -30.87 20.62 -7.85
CA CYS A 508 -32.26 20.16 -7.83
C CYS A 508 -32.71 19.87 -6.39
N PHE A 509 -33.28 20.87 -5.71
CA PHE A 509 -33.61 20.79 -4.29
C PHE A 509 -35.04 20.27 -4.04
N GLY A 510 -35.21 19.57 -2.92
CA GLY A 510 -36.51 19.11 -2.38
C GLY A 510 -37.49 20.24 -1.99
N LYS A 511 -38.68 19.85 -1.52
CA LYS A 511 -39.82 20.77 -1.31
C LYS A 511 -39.82 21.52 0.03
N ASP A 512 -39.28 20.91 1.08
CA ASP A 512 -39.40 21.35 2.48
C ASP A 512 -38.94 22.81 2.67
N ASP A 513 -39.55 23.56 3.59
CA ASP A 513 -39.30 25.01 3.71
C ASP A 513 -37.85 25.39 4.07
N LEU A 514 -37.09 24.48 4.71
CA LEU A 514 -35.64 24.62 4.91
C LEU A 514 -34.88 24.74 3.58
N MET A 515 -35.37 24.09 2.52
CA MET A 515 -34.77 24.13 1.18
C MET A 515 -34.94 25.48 0.48
N LYS A 516 -35.89 26.34 0.88
CA LYS A 516 -36.05 27.68 0.29
C LYS A 516 -34.83 28.55 0.55
N GLY A 517 -34.38 28.64 1.81
CA GLY A 517 -33.17 29.37 2.17
C GLY A 517 -31.91 28.80 1.52
N ILE A 518 -31.85 27.48 1.32
CA ILE A 518 -30.76 26.80 0.63
C ILE A 518 -30.75 27.12 -0.89
N VAL A 519 -31.91 27.15 -1.54
CA VAL A 519 -32.07 27.56 -2.95
C VAL A 519 -31.57 28.99 -3.14
N ASP A 520 -31.94 29.90 -2.24
CA ASP A 520 -31.61 31.32 -2.36
C ASP A 520 -30.15 31.62 -1.96
N ASP A 521 -29.56 30.92 -0.99
CA ASP A 521 -28.10 30.95 -0.78
C ASP A 521 -27.33 30.38 -1.98
N ALA A 522 -27.77 29.26 -2.57
CA ALA A 522 -27.13 28.71 -3.76
C ALA A 522 -27.18 29.66 -4.96
N ILE A 523 -28.26 30.43 -5.11
CA ILE A 523 -28.37 31.53 -6.09
C ILE A 523 -27.35 32.64 -5.75
N ASN A 524 -27.34 33.13 -4.51
CA ASN A 524 -26.45 34.21 -4.07
C ASN A 524 -24.96 33.84 -4.18
N CYS A 525 -24.61 32.59 -3.87
CA CYS A 525 -23.26 32.09 -4.07
C CYS A 525 -22.87 32.08 -5.56
N ALA A 526 -23.75 31.60 -6.45
CA ALA A 526 -23.48 31.59 -7.89
C ALA A 526 -23.33 33.01 -8.47
N LYS A 527 -24.11 33.98 -7.97
CA LYS A 527 -23.94 35.42 -8.28
C LYS A 527 -22.56 35.92 -7.87
N LYS A 528 -22.21 35.79 -6.58
CA LYS A 528 -20.94 36.30 -6.01
C LYS A 528 -19.70 35.67 -6.66
N VAL A 529 -19.69 34.35 -6.85
CA VAL A 529 -18.50 33.59 -7.29
C VAL A 529 -18.19 33.79 -8.78
N PHE A 530 -19.21 33.87 -9.63
CA PHE A 530 -19.02 33.89 -11.09
C PHE A 530 -19.38 35.24 -11.74
N GLY A 531 -20.09 36.13 -11.04
CA GLY A 531 -20.60 37.39 -11.61
C GLY A 531 -21.77 37.17 -12.58
N ILE A 532 -22.63 36.18 -12.32
CA ILE A 532 -23.70 35.73 -13.24
C ILE A 532 -25.05 35.62 -12.55
N GLU A 533 -26.13 35.88 -13.26
CA GLU A 533 -27.50 35.64 -12.80
C GLU A 533 -27.93 34.18 -13.02
N PRO A 534 -28.24 33.40 -11.96
CA PRO A 534 -28.77 32.05 -12.08
C PRO A 534 -30.25 32.05 -12.46
N ASN A 535 -30.65 31.10 -13.31
CA ASN A 535 -32.06 30.86 -13.60
C ASN A 535 -32.68 29.98 -12.49
N LYS A 536 -33.53 30.57 -11.64
CA LYS A 536 -34.43 29.83 -10.72
C LYS A 536 -35.60 29.28 -11.56
N LEU A 537 -35.76 27.96 -11.61
CA LEU A 537 -36.82 27.29 -12.38
C LEU A 537 -37.68 26.38 -11.50
N HIS A 538 -38.94 26.76 -11.32
CA HIS A 538 -39.99 25.95 -10.72
C HIS A 538 -40.63 25.06 -11.80
N LYS A 539 -40.02 23.91 -12.11
CA LYS A 539 -40.57 22.97 -13.11
C LYS A 539 -40.43 21.51 -12.71
N LYS A 540 -41.21 21.11 -11.70
CA LYS A 540 -41.83 19.78 -11.63
C LYS A 540 -43.08 19.82 -10.75
N LEU A 541 -44.26 19.83 -11.34
CA LEU A 541 -45.52 19.69 -10.61
C LEU A 541 -45.73 18.21 -10.23
N ASN A 542 -46.35 17.95 -9.07
CA ASN A 542 -46.82 16.62 -8.69
C ASN A 542 -48.16 16.34 -9.39
N PRO A 543 -48.26 15.32 -10.27
CA PRO A 543 -49.49 15.05 -11.04
C PRO A 543 -50.75 14.82 -10.19
N LYS A 544 -50.61 14.39 -8.92
CA LYS A 544 -51.76 14.14 -8.03
C LYS A 544 -52.18 15.33 -7.17
N THR A 545 -51.42 16.43 -7.14
CA THR A 545 -51.72 17.58 -6.25
C THR A 545 -51.51 18.95 -6.90
N ASN A 546 -51.09 18.98 -8.17
CA ASN A 546 -50.81 20.17 -8.99
C ASN A 546 -49.95 21.27 -8.34
N LYS A 547 -49.14 20.89 -7.33
CA LYS A 547 -48.21 21.77 -6.60
C LYS A 547 -46.77 21.41 -6.93
N ASP A 548 -45.87 22.38 -6.82
CA ASP A 548 -44.41 22.18 -6.99
C ASP A 548 -43.88 21.00 -6.17
N SER A 549 -42.89 20.28 -6.72
CA SER A 549 -42.23 19.13 -6.08
C SER A 549 -40.70 19.22 -6.02
N SER A 550 -40.07 20.15 -6.75
CA SER A 550 -38.61 20.37 -6.72
C SER A 550 -38.24 21.75 -7.29
N TYR A 551 -37.30 22.45 -6.66
CA TYR A 551 -36.75 23.72 -7.15
C TYR A 551 -35.44 23.48 -7.92
N TYR A 552 -35.28 24.08 -9.10
CA TYR A 552 -34.02 24.04 -9.85
C TYR A 552 -33.29 25.37 -9.83
N VAL A 553 -31.98 25.35 -9.55
CA VAL A 553 -31.06 26.46 -9.78
C VAL A 553 -30.13 26.09 -10.93
N ILE A 554 -30.16 26.85 -12.03
CA ILE A 554 -29.37 26.59 -13.23
C ILE A 554 -28.42 27.75 -13.52
N PHE A 555 -27.12 27.48 -13.61
CA PHE A 555 -26.11 28.53 -13.77
C PHE A 555 -24.87 28.10 -14.58
N GLY A 556 -24.03 29.08 -14.87
CA GLY A 556 -22.62 28.91 -15.28
C GLY A 556 -22.36 28.47 -16.71
N GLY A 557 -23.35 27.87 -17.39
CA GLY A 557 -23.22 27.41 -18.77
C GLY A 557 -22.04 26.45 -18.99
N LYS A 558 -21.57 26.36 -20.23
CA LYS A 558 -20.64 25.29 -20.65
C LYS A 558 -19.27 25.41 -19.98
N ILE A 559 -18.84 26.62 -19.66
CA ILE A 559 -17.53 26.87 -19.03
C ILE A 559 -17.52 26.41 -17.56
N VAL A 560 -18.51 26.79 -16.75
CA VAL A 560 -18.59 26.33 -15.35
C VAL A 560 -18.95 24.84 -15.27
N TYR A 561 -19.75 24.31 -16.21
CA TYR A 561 -19.94 22.85 -16.33
C TYR A 561 -18.60 22.11 -16.50
N ASN A 562 -17.74 22.60 -17.41
CA ASN A 562 -16.42 22.01 -17.61
C ASN A 562 -15.52 22.16 -16.38
N LEU A 563 -15.58 23.30 -15.67
CA LEU A 563 -14.87 23.52 -14.41
C LEU A 563 -15.24 22.46 -13.36
N PHE A 564 -16.52 22.29 -13.04
CA PHE A 564 -16.99 21.32 -12.05
C PHE A 564 -16.72 19.87 -12.47
N LYS A 565 -17.06 19.50 -13.72
CA LYS A 565 -16.98 18.10 -14.16
C LYS A 565 -15.57 17.66 -14.54
N ASN A 566 -14.90 18.41 -15.41
CA ASN A 566 -13.72 17.92 -16.15
C ASN A 566 -12.41 18.37 -15.49
N ILE A 567 -12.40 19.56 -14.87
CA ILE A 567 -11.23 20.12 -14.21
C ILE A 567 -11.20 19.70 -12.73
N LEU A 568 -12.25 20.02 -11.99
CA LEU A 568 -12.42 19.67 -10.57
C LEU A 568 -12.86 18.21 -10.32
N LYS A 569 -13.13 17.46 -11.40
CA LYS A 569 -13.45 16.01 -11.39
C LYS A 569 -14.59 15.61 -10.42
N SER A 570 -15.54 16.52 -10.15
CA SER A 570 -16.54 16.37 -9.08
C SER A 570 -17.74 15.47 -9.42
N GLY A 571 -17.83 14.97 -10.66
CA GLY A 571 -18.86 14.02 -11.11
C GLY A 571 -20.23 14.64 -11.45
N ASP A 572 -20.87 14.09 -12.48
CA ASP A 572 -22.14 14.57 -13.04
C ASP A 572 -23.34 13.62 -12.80
N LYS A 573 -23.13 12.47 -12.15
CA LYS A 573 -24.14 11.44 -11.83
C LYS A 573 -23.93 10.91 -10.41
N ALA A 574 -25.00 10.55 -9.70
CA ALA A 574 -24.94 10.14 -8.28
C ALA A 574 -23.93 9.01 -7.93
N HIS A 575 -23.55 8.16 -8.90
CA HIS A 575 -22.56 7.08 -8.72
C HIS A 575 -21.11 7.48 -9.08
N ASN A 576 -20.89 8.61 -9.77
CA ASN A 576 -19.56 9.15 -10.10
C ASN A 576 -19.27 10.49 -9.39
N LYS A 577 -20.15 10.95 -8.49
CA LYS A 577 -19.91 12.11 -7.61
C LYS A 577 -18.66 11.91 -6.77
N GLU A 578 -17.92 12.99 -6.58
CA GLU A 578 -16.67 13.08 -5.79
C GLU A 578 -16.60 14.45 -5.11
N VAL A 579 -15.79 14.58 -4.05
CA VAL A 579 -15.47 15.92 -3.50
C VAL A 579 -14.42 16.58 -4.42
N PRO A 580 -14.60 17.84 -4.84
CA PRO A 580 -13.58 18.56 -5.61
C PRO A 580 -12.25 18.57 -4.84
N TYR A 581 -11.14 18.14 -5.46
CA TYR A 581 -9.90 17.89 -4.71
C TYR A 581 -9.35 19.13 -4.00
N ILE A 582 -9.60 20.34 -4.53
CA ILE A 582 -9.25 21.61 -3.89
C ILE A 582 -9.80 21.73 -2.46
N VAL A 583 -10.93 21.08 -2.16
CA VAL A 583 -11.56 21.11 -0.84
C VAL A 583 -10.67 20.49 0.23
N PHE A 584 -9.87 19.48 -0.08
CA PHE A 584 -8.91 18.91 0.88
C PHE A 584 -7.72 19.83 1.19
N ASN A 585 -7.52 20.88 0.38
CA ASN A 585 -6.29 21.67 0.37
C ASN A 585 -6.45 23.08 0.98
N VAL A 586 -7.67 23.56 1.24
CA VAL A 586 -7.91 24.85 1.89
C VAL A 586 -7.97 24.78 3.43
N ASN A 587 -8.19 25.94 4.06
CA ASN A 587 -8.37 26.09 5.51
C ASN A 587 -9.64 25.37 6.04
N ASN A 588 -9.72 25.21 7.36
CA ASN A 588 -10.80 24.44 8.00
C ASN A 588 -12.18 25.13 7.94
N ASN A 589 -12.25 26.45 7.73
CA ASN A 589 -13.51 27.17 7.64
C ASN A 589 -14.19 26.86 6.29
N LEU A 590 -13.46 27.02 5.19
CA LEU A 590 -13.94 26.69 3.84
C LEU A 590 -14.31 25.20 3.70
N LYS A 591 -13.52 24.30 4.30
CA LYS A 591 -13.87 22.87 4.42
C LYS A 591 -15.20 22.63 5.15
N MET A 592 -15.46 23.39 6.20
CA MET A 592 -16.71 23.30 6.96
C MET A 592 -17.89 23.85 6.16
N GLU A 593 -17.72 24.93 5.38
CA GLU A 593 -18.75 25.46 4.47
C GLU A 593 -19.18 24.42 3.43
N PHE A 594 -18.22 23.74 2.78
CA PHE A 594 -18.53 22.61 1.90
C PHE A 594 -19.36 21.53 2.61
N LEU A 595 -18.91 21.11 3.80
CA LEU A 595 -19.54 19.98 4.48
C LEU A 595 -20.95 20.36 4.99
N LYS A 596 -21.13 21.57 5.51
CA LYS A 596 -22.45 22.10 5.89
C LYS A 596 -23.38 22.16 4.68
N ALA A 597 -22.93 22.71 3.55
CA ALA A 597 -23.75 22.80 2.35
C ALA A 597 -24.15 21.42 1.78
N TYR A 598 -23.21 20.45 1.75
CA TYR A 598 -23.52 19.07 1.38
C TYR A 598 -24.57 18.44 2.33
N LEU A 599 -24.39 18.59 3.63
CA LEU A 599 -25.30 18.04 4.66
C LEU A 599 -26.62 18.83 4.82
N LEU A 600 -26.73 20.02 4.24
CA LEU A 600 -27.99 20.76 4.12
C LEU A 600 -28.78 20.33 2.88
N GLY A 601 -28.12 19.89 1.81
CA GLY A 601 -28.77 19.34 0.62
C GLY A 601 -29.21 17.87 0.78
N ASP A 602 -28.26 16.97 1.05
CA ASP A 602 -28.48 15.50 1.10
C ASP A 602 -28.63 14.97 2.55
N GLY A 603 -28.36 15.80 3.56
CA GLY A 603 -28.40 15.40 4.96
C GLY A 603 -29.74 15.67 5.65
N HIS A 604 -30.13 14.77 6.53
CA HIS A 604 -31.33 14.90 7.37
C HIS A 604 -30.97 14.85 8.87
N ALA A 605 -31.25 15.94 9.58
CA ALA A 605 -30.98 16.10 11.01
C ALA A 605 -32.13 15.55 11.88
N ARG A 606 -31.84 14.48 12.64
CA ARG A 606 -32.82 13.78 13.50
C ARG A 606 -32.61 14.09 14.96
N PHE A 607 -33.72 14.27 15.67
CA PHE A 607 -33.76 14.43 17.12
C PHE A 607 -34.93 13.62 17.67
N ARG A 608 -34.66 12.65 18.55
CA ARG A 608 -35.63 11.65 19.03
C ARG A 608 -35.75 11.72 20.54
N MET A 609 -36.93 12.16 21.00
CA MET A 609 -37.31 12.16 22.41
C MET A 609 -37.65 10.73 22.89
N PRO A 610 -37.47 10.42 24.19
CA PRO A 610 -37.91 9.17 24.79
C PRO A 610 -39.41 8.90 24.61
N LYS A 611 -39.77 7.63 24.41
CA LYS A 611 -41.02 7.05 24.92
C LYS A 611 -40.65 6.04 26.00
N LYS A 612 -41.45 6.00 27.08
CA LYS A 612 -41.30 5.20 28.33
C LYS A 612 -40.16 4.16 28.29
N ARG A 613 -39.03 4.45 28.99
CA ARG A 613 -37.82 3.62 29.16
C ARG A 613 -36.89 3.40 27.92
N LYS A 614 -36.68 4.41 27.06
CA LYS A 614 -35.52 4.45 26.12
C LYS A 614 -34.81 5.81 26.10
N ASN A 615 -33.49 5.78 25.88
CA ASN A 615 -32.63 6.97 25.89
C ASN A 615 -32.91 7.92 24.72
N TRP A 616 -32.78 9.24 24.96
CA TRP A 616 -32.71 10.29 23.94
C TRP A 616 -31.62 9.97 22.90
N SER A 617 -31.87 10.30 21.63
CA SER A 617 -30.85 10.17 20.56
C SER A 617 -30.99 11.24 19.49
N SER A 618 -29.87 11.66 18.89
CA SER A 618 -29.83 12.60 17.78
C SER A 618 -28.69 12.27 16.82
N ASP A 619 -28.91 12.45 15.52
CA ASP A 619 -27.91 12.25 14.48
C ASP A 619 -28.23 13.02 13.18
N ILE A 620 -27.20 13.47 12.46
CA ILE A 620 -27.32 13.96 11.08
C ILE A 620 -26.94 12.80 10.16
N MET A 621 -27.77 12.51 9.15
CA MET A 621 -27.56 11.38 8.24
C MET A 621 -27.73 11.79 6.77
N ALA A 622 -26.72 11.55 5.94
CA ALA A 622 -26.70 11.77 4.49
C ALA A 622 -26.54 10.44 3.71
N ALA A 623 -26.84 10.41 2.41
CA ALA A 623 -27.05 9.16 1.67
C ALA A 623 -26.46 9.18 0.24
N THR A 624 -25.42 8.38 -0.02
CA THR A 624 -24.79 8.32 -1.35
C THR A 624 -24.69 6.90 -1.92
N VAL A 625 -24.70 6.81 -3.26
CA VAL A 625 -24.38 5.60 -4.03
C VAL A 625 -22.97 5.63 -4.62
N SER A 626 -22.25 6.75 -4.53
CA SER A 626 -20.83 6.84 -4.91
C SER A 626 -19.93 6.38 -3.77
N ARG A 627 -19.21 5.26 -3.99
CA ARG A 627 -18.14 4.80 -3.07
C ARG A 627 -17.04 5.86 -2.90
N LYS A 628 -16.81 6.68 -3.93
CA LYS A 628 -15.76 7.69 -3.95
C LYS A 628 -16.18 8.92 -3.14
N LEU A 629 -17.35 9.51 -3.41
CA LEU A 629 -17.91 10.58 -2.56
C LEU A 629 -17.94 10.17 -1.08
N LEU A 630 -18.31 8.92 -0.79
CA LEU A 630 -18.30 8.40 0.58
C LEU A 630 -16.90 8.41 1.23
N SER A 631 -15.87 7.93 0.53
CA SER A 631 -14.51 7.96 1.07
C SER A 631 -14.02 9.39 1.23
N ASP A 632 -14.31 10.24 0.25
CA ASP A 632 -13.97 11.65 0.22
C ASP A 632 -14.59 12.44 1.38
N LEU A 633 -15.88 12.21 1.67
CA LEU A 633 -16.58 12.83 2.80
C LEU A 633 -16.04 12.33 4.16
N VAL A 634 -15.65 11.06 4.26
CA VAL A 634 -14.98 10.54 5.48
C VAL A 634 -13.58 11.16 5.63
N LEU A 635 -12.84 11.34 4.54
CA LEU A 635 -11.53 12.01 4.53
C LEU A 635 -11.63 13.47 4.96
N LEU A 636 -12.60 14.21 4.39
CA LEU A 636 -12.88 15.61 4.73
C LEU A 636 -13.31 15.74 6.19
N SER A 637 -14.18 14.83 6.67
CA SER A 637 -14.60 14.78 8.07
C SER A 637 -13.41 14.66 9.01
N PHE A 638 -12.44 13.79 8.70
CA PHE A 638 -11.26 13.59 9.53
C PHE A 638 -10.35 14.84 9.54
N GLN A 639 -10.18 15.53 8.41
CA GLN A 639 -9.50 16.85 8.36
C GLN A 639 -10.21 17.94 9.19
N LEU A 640 -11.53 17.82 9.40
CA LEU A 640 -12.35 18.68 10.24
C LEU A 640 -12.47 18.19 11.71
N ASP A 641 -11.77 17.12 12.08
CA ASP A 641 -11.88 16.48 13.39
C ASP A 641 -13.33 16.04 13.72
N LEU A 642 -14.01 15.46 12.73
CA LEU A 642 -15.35 14.87 12.81
C LEU A 642 -15.26 13.34 12.66
N SER A 643 -16.12 12.61 13.39
CA SER A 643 -16.00 11.16 13.57
C SER A 643 -17.20 10.35 13.00
N PRO A 644 -17.54 10.49 11.69
CA PRO A 644 -18.72 9.87 11.11
C PRO A 644 -18.66 8.33 11.10
N THR A 645 -19.84 7.72 11.14
CA THR A 645 -20.05 6.28 10.90
C THR A 645 -20.76 6.05 9.57
N VAL A 646 -20.37 5.00 8.86
CA VAL A 646 -20.99 4.52 7.62
C VAL A 646 -21.91 3.34 7.93
N GLN A 647 -23.12 3.34 7.38
CA GLN A 647 -23.98 2.15 7.29
C GLN A 647 -24.18 1.75 5.82
N TYR A 648 -24.63 0.51 5.59
CA TYR A 648 -24.86 -0.01 4.25
C TYR A 648 -26.26 -0.60 4.17
N GLN A 649 -27.13 0.08 3.42
CA GLN A 649 -28.51 -0.35 3.25
C GLN A 649 -28.63 -1.17 1.96
N LYS A 650 -29.10 -2.42 2.09
CA LYS A 650 -29.60 -3.18 0.94
C LYS A 650 -30.80 -2.42 0.35
N ALA A 651 -30.86 -2.39 -0.98
CA ALA A 651 -31.93 -1.77 -1.74
C ALA A 651 -33.32 -2.16 -1.21
N ARG A 652 -34.23 -1.18 -1.16
CA ARG A 652 -35.67 -1.42 -1.14
C ARG A 652 -36.20 -1.29 -2.55
N GLU A 653 -37.15 -2.14 -2.91
CA GLU A 653 -37.94 -1.92 -4.11
C GLU A 653 -38.97 -0.82 -3.81
N HIS A 654 -39.05 0.16 -4.70
CA HIS A 654 -39.99 1.26 -4.59
C HIS A 654 -40.68 1.44 -5.93
N GLU A 655 -42.01 1.58 -5.90
CA GLU A 655 -42.77 1.90 -7.09
C GLU A 655 -42.82 3.42 -7.27
N LEU A 656 -42.39 3.88 -8.44
CA LEU A 656 -42.35 5.30 -8.80
C LEU A 656 -43.01 5.44 -10.16
N TYR A 657 -44.20 6.06 -10.17
CA TYR A 657 -45.04 6.27 -11.36
C TYR A 657 -45.34 4.95 -12.12
N GLY A 658 -45.84 3.93 -11.42
CA GLY A 658 -46.20 2.62 -12.01
C GLY A 658 -45.01 1.74 -12.39
N LYS A 659 -43.77 2.19 -12.18
CA LYS A 659 -42.56 1.41 -12.47
C LYS A 659 -41.89 0.96 -11.17
N LYS A 660 -41.67 -0.36 -11.04
CA LYS A 660 -40.89 -0.96 -9.95
C LYS A 660 -39.40 -0.59 -10.12
N ILE A 661 -38.95 0.44 -9.40
CA ILE A 661 -37.55 0.86 -9.41
C ILE A 661 -36.79 0.06 -8.34
N LYS A 662 -36.03 -0.94 -8.80
CA LYS A 662 -35.07 -1.66 -7.98
C LYS A 662 -33.87 -0.74 -7.73
N SER A 663 -33.86 -0.06 -6.58
CA SER A 663 -32.76 0.84 -6.19
C SER A 663 -31.42 0.08 -6.14
N LYS A 664 -30.29 0.78 -6.30
CA LYS A 664 -28.97 0.21 -6.01
C LYS A 664 -28.63 0.43 -4.52
N TYR A 665 -27.67 -0.33 -4.01
CA TYR A 665 -27.22 -0.23 -2.62
C TYR A 665 -26.80 1.19 -2.24
N THR A 666 -27.20 1.64 -1.04
CA THR A 666 -26.93 2.99 -0.55
C THR A 666 -26.02 2.95 0.67
N TYR A 667 -25.02 3.83 0.68
CA TYR A 667 -24.18 4.12 1.84
C TYR A 667 -24.80 5.27 2.62
N LEU A 668 -25.04 5.09 3.92
CA LEU A 668 -25.52 6.14 4.81
C LEU A 668 -24.35 6.66 5.64
N LEU A 669 -24.04 7.95 5.56
CA LEU A 669 -23.02 8.62 6.37
C LEU A 669 -23.71 9.31 7.54
N SER A 670 -23.27 9.06 8.78
CA SER A 670 -23.98 9.53 9.99
C SER A 670 -23.06 10.15 11.03
N TYR A 671 -23.42 11.33 11.51
CA TYR A 671 -22.77 12.09 12.58
C TYR A 671 -23.68 12.06 13.81
N SER A 672 -23.25 11.41 14.90
CA SER A 672 -24.11 11.08 16.05
C SER A 672 -23.46 11.38 17.41
N LYS A 673 -22.35 12.15 17.41
CA LYS A 673 -21.44 12.32 18.56
C LYS A 673 -21.50 13.76 19.07
N LYS A 674 -21.26 13.98 20.37
CA LYS A 674 -21.37 15.32 20.99
C LYS A 674 -20.48 16.36 20.28
N ASN A 675 -19.21 16.05 20.03
CA ASN A 675 -18.31 16.94 19.26
C ASN A 675 -18.81 17.20 17.83
N ASP A 676 -19.16 16.13 17.09
CA ASP A 676 -19.64 16.24 15.70
C ASP A 676 -20.91 17.09 15.62
N LEU A 677 -21.90 16.81 16.48
CA LEU A 677 -23.19 17.49 16.54
C LEU A 677 -23.09 18.93 17.05
N ASN A 678 -22.07 19.26 17.85
CA ASN A 678 -21.82 20.64 18.27
C ASN A 678 -21.26 21.46 17.11
N LYS A 679 -20.21 20.95 16.43
CA LYS A 679 -19.61 21.56 15.23
C LYS A 679 -20.59 21.70 14.05
N LEU A 680 -21.54 20.78 13.95
CA LEU A 680 -22.58 20.74 12.91
C LEU A 680 -23.96 21.22 13.42
N SER A 681 -24.02 21.90 14.58
CA SER A 681 -25.27 22.25 15.26
C SER A 681 -26.18 23.18 14.46
N ASP A 682 -25.63 23.98 13.54
CA ASP A 682 -26.37 24.83 12.60
C ASP A 682 -27.34 24.06 11.71
N ILE A 683 -27.02 22.82 11.36
CA ILE A 683 -27.79 21.95 10.45
C ILE A 683 -29.14 21.55 11.08
N PHE A 684 -29.32 21.74 12.39
CA PHE A 684 -30.59 21.53 13.08
C PHE A 684 -31.55 22.72 12.98
N GLY A 685 -31.11 23.87 12.44
CA GLY A 685 -31.94 25.07 12.27
C GLY A 685 -32.62 25.49 13.57
N SER A 686 -33.96 25.61 13.56
CA SER A 686 -34.77 25.95 14.74
C SER A 686 -34.61 24.97 15.92
N LYS A 687 -34.14 23.74 15.69
CA LYS A 687 -33.88 22.74 16.74
C LYS A 687 -32.48 22.85 17.37
N LYS A 688 -31.62 23.78 16.91
CA LYS A 688 -30.26 23.99 17.45
C LYS A 688 -30.23 24.25 18.95
N SER A 689 -31.11 25.09 19.47
CA SER A 689 -31.19 25.41 20.91
C SER A 689 -31.57 24.18 21.77
N LEU A 690 -32.50 23.37 21.28
CA LEU A 690 -32.90 22.10 21.90
C LEU A 690 -31.81 21.03 21.81
N LEU A 691 -31.07 20.97 20.69
CA LEU A 691 -29.89 20.13 20.54
C LEU A 691 -28.83 20.48 21.59
N LEU A 692 -28.45 21.76 21.72
CA LEU A 692 -27.42 22.18 22.68
C LEU A 692 -27.82 21.81 24.12
N LYS A 693 -29.05 22.17 24.55
CA LYS A 693 -29.62 21.77 25.86
C LYS A 693 -29.67 20.25 26.09
N TYR A 694 -29.69 19.44 25.03
CA TYR A 694 -29.56 17.98 25.10
C TYR A 694 -28.08 17.55 25.19
N LEU A 695 -27.20 18.09 24.34
CA LEU A 695 -25.77 17.77 24.33
C LEU A 695 -25.13 18.05 25.69
N ASP A 696 -25.49 19.14 26.37
CA ASP A 696 -24.99 19.49 27.70
C ASP A 696 -25.25 18.36 28.72
N LYS A 697 -26.46 17.79 28.69
CA LYS A 697 -26.90 16.69 29.56
C LYS A 697 -26.27 15.33 29.23
N ILE A 698 -25.52 15.21 28.13
CA ILE A 698 -24.80 13.99 27.74
C ILE A 698 -23.36 14.05 28.25
N LYS A 699 -23.00 13.12 29.16
CA LYS A 699 -21.59 12.80 29.45
C LYS A 699 -20.88 12.37 28.16
N GLU A 700 -19.77 13.01 27.83
CA GLU A 700 -19.08 12.77 26.56
C GLU A 700 -18.51 11.34 26.50
N LYS A 701 -19.14 10.50 25.66
CA LYS A 701 -18.59 9.19 25.32
C LYS A 701 -17.51 9.38 24.27
N SER A 702 -16.26 9.20 24.69
CA SER A 702 -15.09 8.99 23.83
C SER A 702 -15.40 8.15 22.58
N ILE A 703 -14.89 8.57 21.40
CA ILE A 703 -15.06 7.86 20.13
C ILE A 703 -13.79 7.83 19.28
N ALA A 704 -13.12 8.97 19.10
CA ALA A 704 -11.78 9.04 18.52
C ALA A 704 -10.77 8.77 19.64
N GLY A 705 -10.31 7.53 19.73
CA GLY A 705 -9.58 7.04 20.88
C GLY A 705 -9.20 5.55 20.77
N LEU A 706 -8.50 5.04 21.78
CA LEU A 706 -8.05 3.66 21.84
C LEU A 706 -8.98 2.79 22.69
N PRO A 707 -9.32 1.56 22.26
CA PRO A 707 -10.00 0.59 23.12
C PRO A 707 -9.25 0.37 24.43
N ILE A 708 -9.98 0.27 25.56
CA ILE A 708 -9.36 0.00 26.87
C ILE A 708 -8.65 -1.37 26.89
N THR A 709 -9.09 -2.32 26.06
CA THR A 709 -8.43 -3.60 25.82
C THR A 709 -7.03 -3.50 25.19
N LEU A 710 -6.57 -2.31 24.80
CA LEU A 710 -5.19 -2.06 24.36
C LEU A 710 -4.33 -1.40 25.44
N LEU A 711 -4.90 -1.01 26.57
CA LEU A 711 -4.24 -0.27 27.64
C LEU A 711 -4.29 -0.95 29.04
N PRO A 712 -4.60 -2.26 29.22
CA PRO A 712 -4.93 -2.79 30.54
C PRO A 712 -3.77 -2.70 31.55
N ASP A 713 -2.56 -3.01 31.08
CA ASP A 713 -1.29 -2.92 31.81
C ASP A 713 -0.91 -1.46 32.14
N ILE A 714 -1.10 -0.53 31.19
CA ILE A 714 -0.81 0.90 31.37
C ILE A 714 -1.80 1.51 32.39
N ILE A 715 -3.06 1.10 32.31
CA ILE A 715 -4.12 1.51 33.23
C ILE A 715 -3.87 0.95 34.63
N GLU A 716 -3.36 -0.27 34.77
CA GLU A 716 -3.07 -0.85 36.08
C GLU A 716 -1.77 -0.30 36.68
N LYS A 717 -0.70 -0.14 35.88
CA LYS A 717 0.57 0.47 36.32
C LYS A 717 0.41 1.93 36.76
N HIS A 718 -0.48 2.67 36.12
CA HIS A 718 -0.76 4.07 36.43
C HIS A 718 -2.16 4.28 37.01
N LYS A 719 -2.67 3.28 37.77
CA LYS A 719 -4.03 3.21 38.33
C LYS A 719 -4.51 4.55 38.90
N ASP A 720 -3.68 5.16 39.73
CA ASP A 720 -4.06 6.37 40.46
C ASP A 720 -3.95 7.65 39.63
N LEU A 721 -3.13 7.67 38.56
CA LEU A 721 -3.17 8.73 37.54
C LEU A 721 -4.45 8.62 36.71
N PHE A 722 -4.85 7.42 36.27
CA PHE A 722 -6.11 7.22 35.57
C PHE A 722 -7.34 7.51 36.46
N ARG A 723 -7.29 7.16 37.76
CA ARG A 723 -8.31 7.56 38.75
C ARG A 723 -8.35 9.08 38.95
N LYS A 724 -7.20 9.75 39.11
CA LYS A 724 -7.10 11.21 39.32
C LYS A 724 -7.55 12.02 38.10
N GLU A 725 -7.30 11.53 36.89
CA GLU A 725 -7.65 12.22 35.64
C GLU A 725 -9.03 11.86 35.06
N PHE A 726 -9.65 10.75 35.49
CA PHE A 726 -10.89 10.24 34.89
C PHE A 726 -11.88 9.54 35.84
N GLY A 727 -11.52 9.32 37.10
CA GLY A 727 -12.34 8.57 38.07
C GLY A 727 -12.47 7.09 37.69
N GLN A 728 -13.70 6.56 37.74
CA GLN A 728 -13.97 5.13 37.50
C GLN A 728 -14.03 4.80 35.99
N TYR A 729 -12.87 4.58 35.38
CA TYR A 729 -12.71 4.24 33.95
C TYR A 729 -13.23 2.85 33.54
N SER A 730 -13.42 1.92 34.49
CA SER A 730 -13.74 0.51 34.23
C SER A 730 -15.02 0.27 33.41
N HIS A 731 -15.97 1.21 33.42
CA HIS A 731 -17.23 1.10 32.66
C HIS A 731 -17.13 1.55 31.19
N TYR A 732 -15.97 2.05 30.74
CA TYR A 732 -15.77 2.53 29.39
C TYR A 732 -15.14 1.46 28.48
N LYS A 733 -15.39 1.55 27.16
CA LYS A 733 -14.77 0.64 26.17
C LYS A 733 -13.63 1.28 25.39
N THR A 734 -13.50 2.60 25.44
CA THR A 734 -12.56 3.39 24.60
C THR A 734 -12.24 4.71 25.31
N LEU A 735 -10.95 5.07 25.42
CA LEU A 735 -10.49 6.36 25.98
C LEU A 735 -10.06 7.30 24.86
N SER A 736 -10.43 8.58 24.94
CA SER A 736 -10.29 9.53 23.82
C SER A 736 -8.86 10.03 23.67
N TYR A 737 -8.43 10.37 22.44
CA TYR A 737 -7.06 10.85 22.23
C TYR A 737 -6.73 12.07 23.09
N LYS A 738 -7.62 13.07 23.19
CA LYS A 738 -7.41 14.25 24.07
C LYS A 738 -7.18 13.90 25.55
N LEU A 739 -7.86 12.86 26.06
CA LEU A 739 -7.64 12.37 27.43
C LEU A 739 -6.32 11.61 27.52
N LEU A 740 -6.05 10.74 26.56
CA LEU A 740 -4.82 9.96 26.51
C LEU A 740 -3.59 10.86 26.34
N GLU A 741 -3.66 11.94 25.57
CA GLU A 741 -2.65 13.01 25.49
C GLU A 741 -2.39 13.63 26.87
N LYS A 742 -3.46 13.99 27.61
CA LYS A 742 -3.36 14.55 28.98
C LYS A 742 -2.78 13.58 30.01
N ILE A 743 -3.06 12.29 29.87
CA ILE A 743 -2.54 11.24 30.77
C ILE A 743 -1.08 10.91 30.41
N PHE A 744 -0.79 10.64 29.13
CA PHE A 744 0.54 10.24 28.68
C PHE A 744 1.59 11.36 28.79
N SER A 745 1.18 12.63 28.72
CA SER A 745 2.07 13.77 29.03
C SER A 745 2.49 13.86 30.50
N LYS A 746 1.86 13.07 31.39
CA LYS A 746 2.21 12.93 32.82
C LYS A 746 2.81 11.56 33.17
N ILE A 747 2.97 10.68 32.18
CA ILE A 747 3.59 9.36 32.36
C ILE A 747 5.09 9.50 32.08
N ASN A 748 5.89 9.56 33.14
CA ASN A 748 7.35 9.54 33.08
C ASN A 748 7.87 8.10 32.85
N ASP A 749 7.44 7.47 31.76
CA ASP A 749 7.82 6.12 31.36
C ASP A 749 8.23 6.10 29.88
N ASN A 750 9.44 5.62 29.61
CA ASN A 750 10.06 5.59 28.28
C ASN A 750 10.13 4.18 27.65
N THR A 751 9.32 3.24 28.11
CA THR A 751 9.19 1.91 27.48
C THR A 751 8.68 2.02 26.04
N GLU A 752 9.04 1.06 25.18
CA GLU A 752 8.47 1.00 23.82
C GLU A 752 6.95 0.76 23.82
N ARG A 753 6.40 0.22 24.91
CA ARG A 753 4.96 0.15 25.23
C ARG A 753 4.31 1.54 25.26
N ILE A 754 4.82 2.44 26.11
CA ILE A 754 4.30 3.81 26.24
C ILE A 754 4.59 4.64 24.99
N LYS A 755 5.81 4.58 24.44
CA LYS A 755 6.16 5.27 23.18
C LYS A 755 5.30 4.82 22.00
N PHE A 756 4.91 3.54 21.94
CA PHE A 756 3.99 3.04 20.94
C PHE A 756 2.60 3.63 21.07
N MET A 757 2.02 3.56 22.28
CA MET A 757 0.68 4.10 22.53
C MET A 757 0.67 5.60 22.30
N ASN A 758 1.71 6.33 22.73
CA ASN A 758 1.85 7.76 22.46
C ASN A 758 1.88 8.07 20.94
N ASN A 759 2.56 7.23 20.13
CA ASN A 759 2.54 7.32 18.66
C ASN A 759 1.14 7.03 18.07
N LEU A 760 0.40 6.04 18.58
CA LEU A 760 -1.02 5.83 18.26
C LEU A 760 -1.88 7.06 18.59
N ILE A 761 -1.59 7.71 19.72
CA ILE A 761 -2.33 8.84 20.28
C ILE A 761 -2.07 10.11 19.45
N ILE A 762 -0.81 10.54 19.30
CA ILE A 762 -0.39 11.72 18.52
C ILE A 762 -0.83 11.63 17.05
N ASN A 763 -0.73 10.45 16.43
CA ASN A 763 -1.21 10.22 15.06
C ASN A 763 -2.71 9.88 14.98
N ARG A 764 -3.39 9.82 16.14
CA ARG A 764 -4.83 9.59 16.30
C ARG A 764 -5.31 8.37 15.49
N VAL A 765 -4.53 7.29 15.50
CA VAL A 765 -4.75 6.13 14.61
C VAL A 765 -5.82 5.22 15.22
N LEU A 766 -7.02 5.27 14.65
CA LEU A 766 -8.16 4.48 15.10
C LEU A 766 -7.88 3.00 14.92
N VAL A 767 -8.16 2.22 15.96
CA VAL A 767 -8.05 0.75 15.97
C VAL A 767 -9.46 0.17 15.93
N LEU A 768 -9.89 -0.37 14.78
CA LEU A 768 -11.30 -0.68 14.52
C LEU A 768 -11.51 -2.18 14.24
N PRO A 769 -12.27 -2.93 15.09
CA PRO A 769 -12.47 -4.36 14.90
C PRO A 769 -13.21 -4.67 13.60
N ILE A 770 -12.82 -5.74 12.91
CA ILE A 770 -13.57 -6.21 11.73
C ILE A 770 -14.99 -6.63 12.12
N LYS A 771 -15.96 -6.30 11.26
CA LYS A 771 -17.35 -6.77 11.34
C LYS A 771 -17.67 -7.85 10.31
N LYS A 772 -17.18 -7.73 9.07
CA LYS A 772 -17.46 -8.68 7.98
C LYS A 772 -16.30 -8.77 6.98
N ILE A 773 -16.30 -9.86 6.24
CA ILE A 773 -15.51 -10.12 5.04
C ILE A 773 -16.50 -10.68 4.04
N ASN A 774 -16.48 -10.17 2.81
CA ASN A 774 -17.29 -10.71 1.74
C ASN A 774 -16.35 -11.03 0.57
N LYS A 775 -16.26 -12.29 0.14
CA LYS A 775 -15.69 -12.62 -1.18
C LYS A 775 -16.61 -11.99 -2.24
N ILE A 776 -16.04 -11.24 -3.18
CA ILE A 776 -16.75 -10.50 -4.23
C ILE A 776 -16.07 -10.75 -5.58
N LYS A 777 -16.81 -10.54 -6.68
CA LYS A 777 -16.21 -10.58 -8.03
C LYS A 777 -15.26 -9.39 -8.22
N PRO A 778 -14.12 -9.55 -8.93
CA PRO A 778 -13.24 -8.44 -9.31
C PRO A 778 -13.98 -7.32 -10.03
N THR A 779 -13.53 -6.07 -9.87
CA THR A 779 -14.14 -4.91 -10.58
C THR A 779 -13.52 -4.64 -11.95
N SER A 780 -12.43 -5.32 -12.29
CA SER A 780 -11.75 -5.29 -13.58
C SER A 780 -11.07 -6.66 -13.82
N LYS A 781 -10.63 -6.93 -15.05
CA LYS A 781 -9.76 -8.09 -15.37
C LYS A 781 -8.33 -7.92 -14.83
N TYR A 782 -8.04 -6.73 -14.31
CA TYR A 782 -6.74 -6.31 -13.83
C TYR A 782 -6.79 -5.95 -12.35
N VAL A 783 -5.64 -6.17 -11.74
CA VAL A 783 -5.26 -5.80 -10.38
C VAL A 783 -4.00 -4.90 -10.45
N TYR A 784 -3.82 -4.07 -9.44
CA TYR A 784 -2.99 -2.86 -9.39
C TYR A 784 -2.17 -2.86 -8.10
N ASP A 785 -1.42 -1.77 -7.80
CA ASP A 785 -0.85 -1.39 -6.47
C ASP A 785 0.22 -0.24 -6.61
N LEU A 786 0.91 0.21 -5.52
CA LEU A 786 2.00 1.19 -5.37
C LEU A 786 3.15 0.77 -4.36
N GLU A 787 4.26 0.11 -4.79
CA GLU A 787 5.67 0.04 -4.18
C GLU A 787 6.31 1.42 -3.81
N VAL A 788 5.70 2.28 -2.98
CA VAL A 788 6.18 3.67 -2.66
C VAL A 788 7.69 3.70 -2.27
N ASN A 789 8.40 4.82 -2.35
CA ASN A 789 9.75 4.87 -1.79
C ASN A 789 9.71 4.90 -0.25
N ASP A 790 10.78 4.39 0.35
CA ASP A 790 11.14 4.47 1.76
C ASP A 790 10.18 3.89 2.78
N THR A 791 8.91 4.29 2.85
CA THR A 791 7.91 3.50 3.58
C THR A 791 7.34 2.45 2.67
N ASN A 792 7.24 2.71 1.37
CA ASN A 792 6.66 1.76 0.43
C ASN A 792 5.13 1.59 0.67
N MET A 793 4.61 1.78 1.89
CA MET A 793 3.22 1.92 2.32
C MET A 793 2.50 3.05 1.63
N PHE A 794 1.18 2.93 1.54
CA PHE A 794 0.28 4.04 1.29
C PHE A 794 -0.97 3.99 2.20
N VAL A 795 -2.06 4.61 1.76
CA VAL A 795 -3.37 4.62 2.40
C VAL A 795 -4.43 4.43 1.32
N GLY A 796 -5.37 3.53 1.52
CA GLY A 796 -6.45 3.22 0.58
C GLY A 796 -7.63 2.51 1.23
N GLY A 797 -8.84 2.82 0.76
CA GLY A 797 -10.09 2.38 1.36
C GLY A 797 -11.17 3.46 1.36
N VAL A 798 -12.41 3.06 1.63
CA VAL A 798 -13.43 3.94 2.20
C VAL A 798 -13.05 4.20 3.65
N ALA A 799 -12.59 5.42 3.92
CA ALA A 799 -11.73 5.84 5.04
C ALA A 799 -10.23 5.49 4.84
N PRO A 800 -9.30 6.29 5.39
CA PRO A 800 -7.84 6.12 5.29
C PRO A 800 -7.27 4.95 6.11
N ILE A 801 -7.75 3.78 5.74
CA ILE A 801 -7.20 2.45 6.00
C ILE A 801 -5.76 2.44 5.41
N ILE A 802 -4.74 2.20 6.23
CA ILE A 802 -3.32 2.08 5.76
C ILE A 802 -3.19 0.97 4.72
N VAL A 803 -2.16 0.96 3.88
CA VAL A 803 -1.79 -0.14 2.97
C VAL A 803 -0.23 -0.21 2.86
N HIS A 804 0.39 -1.35 2.56
CA HIS A 804 1.81 -1.74 2.90
C HIS A 804 2.26 -3.01 2.08
N ASN A 805 3.39 -3.77 2.28
CA ASN A 805 3.60 -5.13 1.71
C ASN A 805 4.48 -6.16 2.51
N THR A 806 4.83 -7.41 2.05
CA THR A 806 5.62 -8.51 2.71
C THR A 806 6.60 -9.36 1.79
N HIS A 807 6.80 -10.70 2.00
CA HIS A 807 7.95 -11.55 1.52
C HIS A 807 7.75 -13.10 1.59
N GLY A 808 8.77 -13.94 1.28
CA GLY A 808 8.81 -15.43 1.44
C GLY A 808 10.21 -16.11 1.38
N GLY A 809 10.35 -17.41 1.76
CA GLY A 809 11.63 -18.16 2.01
C GLY A 809 12.18 -19.13 0.92
N ILE A 810 13.03 -20.13 1.29
CA ILE A 810 14.24 -20.54 0.51
C ILE A 810 14.60 -22.06 0.30
N ILE A 811 14.12 -23.08 1.05
CA ILE A 811 14.41 -24.56 0.89
C ILE A 811 14.30 -25.12 -0.56
N LEU A 812 13.65 -24.35 -1.41
CA LEU A 812 13.41 -24.51 -2.84
C LEU A 812 14.63 -24.97 -3.65
N GLY A 813 15.85 -24.61 -3.23
CA GLY A 813 17.09 -25.06 -3.89
C GLY A 813 17.35 -26.57 -3.82
N MET A 814 16.88 -27.29 -2.79
CA MET A 814 16.99 -28.76 -2.71
C MET A 814 15.86 -29.45 -3.49
N LEU A 815 14.66 -28.87 -3.51
CA LEU A 815 13.59 -29.31 -4.42
C LEU A 815 13.96 -29.07 -5.89
N GLY A 816 14.71 -28.00 -6.16
CA GLY A 816 15.33 -27.75 -7.45
C GLY A 816 16.34 -28.83 -7.83
N ALA A 817 17.09 -29.38 -6.88
CA ALA A 817 18.00 -30.50 -7.11
C ALA A 817 17.26 -31.82 -7.38
N GLU A 818 16.22 -32.15 -6.60
CA GLU A 818 15.36 -33.30 -6.90
C GLU A 818 14.79 -33.25 -8.32
N GLU A 819 14.31 -32.09 -8.78
CA GLU A 819 13.81 -31.97 -10.15
C GLU A 819 14.91 -31.97 -11.23
N VAL A 820 16.16 -31.58 -10.92
CA VAL A 820 17.31 -31.81 -11.83
C VAL A 820 17.54 -33.30 -11.98
N LYS A 821 17.68 -34.02 -10.85
CA LYS A 821 17.84 -35.48 -10.86
C LYS A 821 16.70 -36.13 -11.64
N ASN A 822 15.45 -35.80 -11.30
CA ASN A 822 14.28 -36.39 -11.95
C ASN A 822 14.20 -36.06 -13.45
N SER A 823 14.73 -34.91 -13.90
CA SER A 823 14.84 -34.56 -15.31
C SER A 823 15.89 -35.39 -16.06
N ILE A 824 17.02 -35.70 -15.42
CA ILE A 824 18.08 -36.55 -15.99
C ILE A 824 17.59 -38.00 -16.05
N THR A 825 17.10 -38.56 -14.94
CA THR A 825 16.67 -39.98 -14.84
C THR A 825 15.47 -40.29 -15.76
N ASN A 826 14.60 -39.32 -16.04
CA ASN A 826 13.45 -39.50 -16.96
C ASN A 826 13.66 -38.90 -18.37
N ASN A 827 14.85 -38.36 -18.66
CA ASN A 827 15.18 -37.68 -19.92
C ASN A 827 14.12 -36.66 -20.40
N ASP A 828 13.69 -35.74 -19.53
CA ASP A 828 12.68 -34.72 -19.86
C ASP A 828 13.03 -33.32 -19.33
N SER A 829 12.19 -32.30 -19.61
CA SER A 829 12.54 -30.91 -19.29
C SER A 829 12.52 -30.60 -17.80
N TYR A 830 13.71 -30.35 -17.24
CA TYR A 830 13.90 -29.72 -15.94
C TYR A 830 13.09 -28.43 -15.80
N ASP A 831 13.10 -27.58 -16.83
CA ASP A 831 12.45 -26.27 -16.78
C ASP A 831 10.93 -26.38 -16.61
N ARG A 832 10.31 -27.40 -17.22
CA ARG A 832 8.90 -27.76 -17.00
C ARG A 832 8.67 -28.28 -15.57
N ARG A 833 9.56 -29.14 -15.07
CA ARG A 833 9.47 -29.78 -13.74
C ARG A 833 9.54 -28.78 -12.59
N TRP A 834 10.62 -28.00 -12.49
CA TRP A 834 10.78 -27.08 -11.36
C TRP A 834 9.69 -26.00 -11.37
N LYS A 835 9.25 -25.54 -12.55
CA LYS A 835 8.13 -24.59 -12.67
C LYS A 835 6.80 -25.17 -12.14
N LYS A 836 6.53 -26.47 -12.36
CA LYS A 836 5.39 -27.16 -11.76
C LYS A 836 5.52 -27.36 -10.25
N ARG A 837 6.67 -27.83 -9.76
CA ARG A 837 6.86 -28.22 -8.34
C ARG A 837 7.06 -27.04 -7.39
N ILE A 838 7.96 -26.12 -7.75
CA ILE A 838 8.30 -24.94 -6.94
C ILE A 838 8.01 -23.61 -7.63
N GLY A 839 7.79 -23.57 -8.95
CA GLY A 839 7.52 -22.34 -9.69
C GLY A 839 6.30 -21.57 -9.19
N LYS A 840 5.25 -22.26 -8.70
CA LYS A 840 4.19 -21.58 -7.94
C LYS A 840 4.78 -20.94 -6.70
N ASP A 841 5.48 -21.66 -5.82
CA ASP A 841 6.06 -21.07 -4.61
C ASP A 841 7.09 -19.97 -4.88
N LEU A 842 7.79 -20.02 -6.02
CA LEU A 842 8.69 -18.98 -6.50
C LEU A 842 7.92 -17.76 -6.98
N PHE A 843 6.91 -17.95 -7.84
CA PHE A 843 5.93 -16.93 -8.24
C PHE A 843 5.01 -16.45 -7.12
N TYR A 844 4.92 -17.22 -6.03
CA TYR A 844 3.96 -17.10 -4.96
C TYR A 844 4.61 -17.31 -3.60
N SER A 845 5.77 -16.72 -3.53
CA SER A 845 5.52 -15.31 -3.43
C SER A 845 5.62 -14.50 -4.79
N TRP A 846 6.62 -14.50 -5.74
CA TRP A 846 6.89 -13.46 -6.84
C TRP A 846 5.82 -12.40 -7.31
N LEU A 847 5.37 -11.45 -6.44
CA LEU A 847 4.57 -10.25 -6.75
C LEU A 847 4.30 -9.10 -5.66
N MET A 848 4.75 -8.69 -4.41
CA MET A 848 5.77 -8.66 -3.27
C MET A 848 7.28 -8.23 -3.39
N TRP A 849 8.21 -8.67 -2.48
CA TRP A 849 9.73 -8.61 -2.39
C TRP A 849 10.48 -7.40 -2.93
N LYS A 850 10.23 -7.00 -4.19
CA LYS A 850 10.46 -5.63 -4.71
C LYS A 850 9.89 -4.60 -3.70
N VAL A 851 8.93 -5.06 -2.91
CA VAL A 851 8.63 -4.72 -1.51
C VAL A 851 9.80 -4.57 -0.52
N PHE A 852 10.21 -5.62 0.24
CA PHE A 852 10.90 -5.48 1.55
C PHE A 852 12.07 -4.48 1.42
N LYS A 853 12.78 -4.61 0.29
CA LYS A 853 13.67 -3.66 -0.38
C LYS A 853 13.49 -2.14 -0.14
N LYS A 854 12.30 -1.62 0.17
CA LYS A 854 12.06 -0.17 0.40
C LYS A 854 11.15 0.13 1.59
N PHE A 855 11.15 -0.71 2.60
CA PHE A 855 10.55 -0.38 3.90
C PHE A 855 11.39 0.62 4.73
N ASN A 856 10.98 1.05 5.96
CA ASN A 856 11.80 1.87 6.89
C ASN A 856 11.81 1.52 8.43
N ASP A 857 11.97 2.52 9.37
CA ASP A 857 12.10 2.66 10.90
C ASP A 857 10.95 3.17 12.02
N LYS A 858 9.54 3.30 12.13
CA LYS A 858 8.14 2.79 11.52
C LYS A 858 7.94 1.37 8.84
N ASP A 859 6.92 0.63 8.32
CA ASP A 859 6.99 -0.82 8.08
C ASP A 859 7.56 -1.68 9.21
N TYR A 860 8.87 -1.89 9.24
CA TYR A 860 9.50 -2.96 9.99
C TYR A 860 9.22 -3.02 11.51
N ASN A 861 9.64 -2.07 12.38
CA ASN A 861 9.23 -1.98 13.82
C ASN A 861 7.82 -2.48 14.14
N LYS A 862 6.86 -2.21 13.24
CA LYS A 862 5.41 -2.43 13.34
C LYS A 862 5.08 -3.83 12.83
N LEU A 863 5.65 -4.22 11.68
CA LEU A 863 5.82 -5.59 11.14
C LEU A 863 6.59 -6.54 12.10
N ILE A 864 7.16 -6.01 13.15
CA ILE A 864 7.73 -6.77 14.25
C ILE A 864 6.74 -6.82 15.38
N LYS A 865 6.25 -5.64 15.72
CA LYS A 865 5.28 -5.43 16.77
C LYS A 865 4.05 -6.36 16.72
N ASP A 866 3.08 -6.33 15.77
CA ASP A 866 1.84 -7.18 15.91
C ASP A 866 2.03 -8.67 15.59
N PHE A 867 3.27 -9.04 15.27
CA PHE A 867 3.81 -10.40 15.22
C PHE A 867 4.00 -10.87 16.68
N LYS A 868 3.76 -10.00 17.68
CA LYS A 868 3.44 -10.32 19.08
C LYS A 868 2.10 -11.05 19.24
N ASN A 869 1.20 -11.06 18.25
CA ASN A 869 -0.11 -11.68 18.46
C ASN A 869 -0.03 -13.22 18.53
N PRO A 870 -0.54 -13.88 19.59
CA PRO A 870 -0.48 -15.33 19.75
C PRO A 870 -1.00 -16.14 18.56
N LYS A 871 -2.05 -15.65 17.89
CA LYS A 871 -2.75 -16.37 16.81
C LYS A 871 -2.14 -16.17 15.41
N ILE A 872 -1.03 -15.43 15.28
CA ILE A 872 -0.06 -15.67 14.20
C ILE A 872 1.25 -16.26 14.67
N ARG A 873 1.65 -16.07 15.92
CA ARG A 873 2.75 -16.86 16.49
C ARG A 873 2.48 -18.35 16.25
N GLU A 874 1.22 -18.78 16.45
CA GLU A 874 0.67 -20.09 16.07
C GLU A 874 0.97 -20.50 14.61
N ILE A 875 0.94 -19.59 13.63
CA ILE A 875 0.92 -19.91 12.19
C ILE A 875 2.27 -19.71 11.52
N LEU A 876 2.94 -18.59 11.83
CA LEU A 876 4.35 -18.35 11.54
C LEU A 876 5.21 -19.46 12.14
N GLY A 877 4.73 -20.10 13.22
CA GLY A 877 5.27 -21.35 13.71
C GLY A 877 4.76 -22.62 13.03
N ARG A 878 3.44 -22.80 12.86
CA ARG A 878 2.87 -24.07 12.34
C ARG A 878 3.22 -24.37 10.87
N TYR A 879 3.35 -23.35 10.02
CA TYR A 879 3.63 -23.51 8.60
C TYR A 879 4.97 -22.91 8.21
N ASN A 880 5.68 -23.63 7.35
CA ASN A 880 7.09 -23.40 7.10
C ASN A 880 7.34 -22.18 6.19
N ARG A 881 8.25 -21.26 6.61
CA ARG A 881 8.58 -20.00 5.89
C ARG A 881 9.05 -20.17 4.45
N ASP A 882 9.45 -21.38 4.05
CA ASP A 882 9.95 -21.70 2.72
C ASP A 882 8.85 -22.06 1.71
N PHE A 883 7.67 -22.46 2.21
CA PHE A 883 6.45 -22.69 1.41
C PHE A 883 5.33 -21.67 1.65
N PRO A 884 5.55 -20.36 1.39
CA PRO A 884 4.50 -19.37 1.29
C PRO A 884 3.28 -19.82 0.50
N SER A 885 3.31 -20.64 -0.56
CA SER A 885 2.04 -21.10 -1.16
C SER A 885 1.07 -21.75 -0.14
N GLN A 886 1.61 -22.41 0.87
CA GLN A 886 0.86 -23.05 1.97
C GLN A 886 0.43 -22.07 3.06
N PHE A 887 1.25 -21.05 3.36
CA PHE A 887 1.06 -20.17 4.52
C PHE A 887 0.78 -18.71 4.19
N ILE A 888 1.07 -18.21 2.98
CA ILE A 888 0.24 -17.17 2.36
C ILE A 888 -1.19 -17.63 2.60
N PHE A 889 -1.62 -18.79 2.08
CA PHE A 889 -2.98 -19.34 2.24
C PHE A 889 -3.46 -19.68 3.66
N LYS A 890 -2.60 -19.75 4.69
CA LYS A 890 -3.04 -20.19 6.06
C LYS A 890 -2.53 -19.40 7.26
N ILE A 891 -1.46 -18.62 7.09
CA ILE A 891 -1.52 -17.25 7.56
C ILE A 891 -2.63 -16.54 6.77
N LEU A 892 -3.41 -17.14 5.85
CA LEU A 892 -4.82 -16.81 5.53
C LEU A 892 -5.90 -17.82 6.02
N TYR A 893 -5.90 -18.28 7.29
CA TYR A 893 -7.10 -18.86 7.94
C TYR A 893 -7.32 -18.57 9.46
N LYS A 894 -6.75 -17.48 10.03
CA LYS A 894 -6.60 -17.20 11.48
C LYS A 894 -6.60 -15.76 12.03
N LYS A 895 -5.74 -14.80 11.71
CA LYS A 895 -5.65 -13.55 12.51
C LYS A 895 -5.23 -12.37 11.63
N PRO A 896 -6.10 -11.43 11.19
CA PRO A 896 -5.91 -10.55 9.99
C PRO A 896 -5.06 -9.36 9.53
N SER A 897 -4.08 -8.72 10.14
CA SER A 897 -3.27 -7.73 9.43
C SER A 897 -2.44 -8.07 8.16
N LEU A 898 -2.68 -9.14 7.39
CA LEU A 898 -2.11 -9.51 6.08
C LEU A 898 -3.25 -9.55 4.89
N ILE A 899 -4.29 -8.69 4.62
CA ILE A 899 -4.69 -8.18 3.23
C ILE A 899 -4.46 -6.64 2.71
N LYS A 900 -4.20 -5.55 3.47
CA LYS A 900 -3.97 -4.10 3.08
C LYS A 900 -2.51 -3.78 2.74
N TYR A 901 -1.56 -4.29 3.52
CA TYR A 901 -0.26 -4.63 2.99
C TYR A 901 -0.45 -5.53 1.69
N GLY A 902 0.52 -6.27 1.18
CA GLY A 902 0.45 -6.82 -0.17
C GLY A 902 0.52 -5.72 -1.25
N PHE A 903 0.33 -4.47 -0.84
CA PHE A 903 0.24 -3.26 -1.61
C PHE A 903 1.47 -2.37 -1.47
N LYS A 904 2.59 -2.86 -2.03
CA LYS A 904 3.85 -2.15 -2.31
C LYS A 904 4.78 -2.98 -3.23
N LEU A 905 4.27 -3.78 -4.17
CA LEU A 905 5.11 -4.28 -5.29
C LEU A 905 5.03 -3.36 -6.49
N PHE A 906 3.93 -2.65 -6.63
CA PHE A 906 3.62 -2.09 -7.91
C PHE A 906 4.25 -0.68 -8.12
N SER A 907 5.60 -0.48 -8.05
CA SER A 907 6.30 0.85 -8.14
C SER A 907 7.82 1.00 -8.52
N ARG A 908 8.18 0.89 -9.82
CA ARG A 908 9.11 1.69 -10.71
C ARG A 908 10.48 2.27 -10.21
N GLN A 909 10.67 2.61 -8.92
CA GLN A 909 11.75 3.41 -8.25
C GLN A 909 11.89 4.91 -8.58
#